data_AF-A0A803J3M9-F1
#
_entry.id   AF-A0A803J3M9-F1
#
_cell.length_a   1.000
_cell.length_b   1.000
_cell.length_c   1.000
_cell.angle_alpha   90.00
_cell.angle_beta   90.00
_cell.angle_gamma   90.00
#
_symmetry.space_group_name_H-M   'P 1'
#
loop_
_entity.id
_entity.type
_entity.pdbx_description
1 polymer ?
#
loop_
_entity_poly.entity_id
_entity_poly.type
_entity_poly.pdbx_seq_one_letter_code
_entity_poly.pdbx_strand_id
1 'polypeptide(L)'
;MEPPPKKAKPSKVLLRLCDAFTRTDGNIICPLIKAEISIRVLYKLQEKVLYKAVQEAGTGIGLTDPTFLWKSAATGREMEGNLFVKYSTSRSFNDNNLKKYRETLAQKLSEVSKVKLILIDYVKDTEEKIPQPIISETSFELHKLKLCYEGLVEISKGFDKEPDLIVAADTIKSNSDDLKGQYTKFAVLSQKGKGKSFILNLLLRLTADNEEEYRENNQNLKLPQDIMENITVEELEEDEDLPDVVKDVLKTTLNKKQPARTLIEPLCYKLPQSIQKSNNSFSNLGDYFSRRSRIDIKPFILAQKEIEGSYESTTKCIIHLRYGTVYQMSVNYFTEEEIQQQLFSLVTLNGDGSSSQMDESIEHIKERALECLKARFQILTDHGIASDLKKIKGKFQSSKDIVLSKDVQQFAGKTELYIGDGKEAQRDRLAMQIILRQLTTSQEADEDKAEEYNKRIAAVKEIVIYLPSKILYGGKEILEMPGTDDSDPIAMNFIQTALDEVDAVILVSDFAFKIIEKEVKDVFVSSDFAKYWKQNPSNYKLMLLAYPEKNQKWQFGEGDSESIKKLEEEEKKKRNVDLNSISKELKKDTLPDELKNSIITSYILPVLHTSILAQPTAQGEEYTIFQKYETFLKYTGISNLITITDEFVSARQNVTTDEVKSQLLDLHKEINSKNNTDAARSVLQVLNRKESKNGKNIDHLLICFDKSIKEMLCEVVETEVDAVLKNNIAQANETWRKHKDRIQSIGVFSPHFNGKNPMYKVLLYNIFFDGLEDKEGHIFQEIKLRIEGLLKKYKRKILRQCMEDLNKLLSDNQDQFTLQFVKNNIEKQLDEALAWYLGKKRRPFNEKAMKKCFEESQNQSFKTYILVPNFSHNRPLEIAKQSTEENIEKCIMNIKDPFLHKLKVLHKERFKSLQGKLMTPRGTSKMWQLLVQQIKLISKIRDHRQLKDMLDDLIHMMSVNFREP
;
A
#
# COMPACT_ATOMS: atom_id res chain seq x y z
N MET A 1 36.18 -68.14 -18.76
CA MET A 1 35.21 -67.05 -18.58
C MET A 1 35.92 -65.96 -17.81
N GLU A 2 36.20 -64.83 -18.44
CA GLU A 2 36.69 -63.65 -17.72
C GLU A 2 35.65 -63.22 -16.67
N PRO A 3 36.07 -62.77 -15.48
CA PRO A 3 35.14 -62.20 -14.52
C PRO A 3 34.46 -60.98 -15.16
N PRO A 4 33.13 -60.81 -15.02
CA PRO A 4 32.46 -59.64 -15.54
C PRO A 4 33.13 -58.39 -14.98
N PRO A 5 33.36 -57.34 -15.80
CA PRO A 5 34.02 -56.14 -15.34
C PRO A 5 33.21 -55.59 -14.15
N LYS A 6 33.90 -55.37 -13.01
CA LYS A 6 33.32 -54.69 -11.85
C LYS A 6 32.69 -53.40 -12.36
N LYS A 7 31.35 -53.32 -12.38
CA LYS A 7 30.64 -52.07 -12.66
C LYS A 7 31.25 -51.01 -11.74
N ALA A 8 31.91 -50.01 -12.33
CA ALA A 8 32.46 -48.89 -11.58
C ALA A 8 31.33 -48.33 -10.70
N LYS A 9 31.58 -48.17 -9.40
CA LYS A 9 30.60 -47.53 -8.51
C LYS A 9 30.25 -46.17 -9.13
N PRO A 10 28.97 -45.88 -9.42
CA PRO A 10 28.60 -44.59 -9.96
C PRO A 10 29.10 -43.50 -9.01
N SER A 11 29.82 -42.53 -9.56
CA SER A 11 30.24 -41.36 -8.80
C SER A 11 29.02 -40.49 -8.56
N LYS A 12 29.05 -39.77 -7.43
CA LYS A 12 27.98 -38.83 -7.07
C LYS A 12 28.40 -37.43 -7.53
N VAL A 13 27.51 -36.75 -8.20
CA VAL A 13 27.66 -35.33 -8.56
C VAL A 13 26.69 -34.54 -7.70
N LEU A 14 27.17 -33.46 -7.11
CA LEU A 14 26.38 -32.57 -6.28
C LEU A 14 26.42 -31.18 -6.90
N LEU A 15 25.26 -30.67 -7.28
CA LEU A 15 25.09 -29.33 -7.84
C LEU A 15 24.32 -28.47 -6.85
N ARG A 16 24.78 -27.24 -6.60
CA ARG A 16 24.08 -26.23 -5.81
C ARG A 16 23.31 -25.32 -6.76
N LEU A 17 22.02 -25.07 -6.47
CA LEU A 17 21.14 -24.14 -7.17
C LEU A 17 20.75 -23.03 -6.19
N CYS A 18 21.01 -21.79 -6.56
CA CYS A 18 20.78 -20.62 -5.72
C CYS A 18 20.20 -19.48 -6.53
N ASP A 19 19.47 -18.58 -5.87
CA ASP A 19 19.06 -17.31 -6.48
C ASP A 19 20.31 -16.45 -6.70
N ALA A 20 20.41 -15.85 -7.88
CA ALA A 20 21.44 -14.85 -8.13
C ALA A 20 21.00 -13.49 -7.57
N PHE A 21 21.94 -12.73 -7.03
CA PHE A 21 21.75 -11.30 -6.85
C PHE A 21 21.76 -10.62 -8.21
N THR A 22 20.94 -9.59 -8.37
CA THR A 22 20.91 -8.79 -9.60
C THR A 22 21.52 -7.42 -9.34
N ARG A 23 21.95 -6.73 -10.38
CA ARG A 23 22.34 -5.33 -10.27
C ARG A 23 21.20 -4.45 -10.74
N THR A 24 20.94 -3.40 -9.98
CA THR A 24 20.01 -2.31 -10.33
C THR A 24 20.57 -1.53 -11.53
N ASP A 25 19.81 -0.63 -12.14
CA ASP A 25 20.33 0.26 -13.22
C ASP A 25 21.44 1.22 -12.74
N GLY A 26 21.88 1.12 -11.49
CA GLY A 26 23.00 1.87 -10.91
C GLY A 26 24.23 1.05 -10.71
N ASN A 27 24.22 -0.16 -11.23
CA ASN A 27 25.28 -1.12 -11.00
C ASN A 27 25.46 -1.39 -9.49
N ILE A 28 24.38 -1.35 -8.70
CA ILE A 28 24.39 -1.67 -7.26
C ILE A 28 23.72 -3.03 -7.09
N ILE A 29 24.35 -3.92 -6.31
CA ILE A 29 23.82 -5.23 -6.03
C ILE A 29 22.51 -5.10 -5.24
N CYS A 30 21.42 -5.63 -5.80
CA CYS A 30 20.08 -5.58 -5.23
C CYS A 30 19.91 -6.69 -4.18
N PRO A 31 19.54 -6.37 -2.93
CA PRO A 31 19.36 -7.38 -1.89
C PRO A 31 17.98 -8.05 -1.95
N LEU A 32 17.06 -7.57 -2.79
CA LEU A 32 15.70 -8.11 -2.90
C LEU A 32 15.49 -8.84 -4.22
N ILE A 33 14.74 -9.93 -4.17
CA ILE A 33 14.27 -10.67 -5.35
C ILE A 33 12.74 -10.87 -5.25
N LYS A 34 12.02 -10.76 -6.37
CA LYS A 34 10.57 -11.06 -6.41
C LYS A 34 10.38 -12.58 -6.25
N ALA A 35 9.33 -13.00 -5.55
CA ALA A 35 9.10 -14.42 -5.28
C ALA A 35 8.95 -15.25 -6.58
N GLU A 36 8.31 -14.70 -7.61
CA GLU A 36 8.03 -15.41 -8.86
C GLU A 36 9.27 -15.72 -9.73
N ILE A 37 10.40 -15.06 -9.45
CA ILE A 37 11.68 -15.29 -10.16
C ILE A 37 12.67 -16.11 -9.33
N SER A 38 12.29 -16.57 -8.12
CA SER A 38 13.17 -17.32 -7.22
C SER A 38 13.09 -18.83 -7.44
N ILE A 39 14.25 -19.49 -7.53
CA ILE A 39 14.36 -20.96 -7.59
C ILE A 39 13.89 -21.62 -6.29
N ARG A 40 14.07 -20.94 -5.15
CA ARG A 40 13.68 -21.44 -3.83
C ARG A 40 12.17 -21.45 -3.68
N VAL A 41 11.51 -20.41 -4.19
CA VAL A 41 10.05 -20.33 -4.23
C VAL A 41 9.51 -21.37 -5.22
N LEU A 42 10.14 -21.54 -6.39
CA LEU A 42 9.75 -22.57 -7.33
C LEU A 42 9.86 -23.99 -6.73
N TYR A 43 10.95 -24.29 -6.02
CA TYR A 43 11.09 -25.55 -5.29
C TYR A 43 9.98 -25.73 -4.24
N LYS A 44 9.72 -24.69 -3.42
CA LYS A 44 8.72 -24.76 -2.35
C LYS A 44 7.27 -24.87 -2.85
N LEU A 45 6.93 -24.20 -3.95
CA LEU A 45 5.55 -24.13 -4.44
C LEU A 45 5.27 -25.12 -5.59
N GLN A 46 6.27 -25.47 -6.39
CA GLN A 46 6.12 -26.25 -7.62
C GLN A 46 7.28 -27.25 -7.83
N GLU A 47 7.67 -28.01 -6.80
CA GLU A 47 8.80 -28.96 -6.81
C GLU A 47 8.82 -29.87 -8.06
N LYS A 48 7.66 -30.38 -8.49
CA LYS A 48 7.53 -31.27 -9.67
C LYS A 48 7.99 -30.59 -10.96
N VAL A 49 7.71 -29.29 -11.12
CA VAL A 49 8.14 -28.49 -12.29
C VAL A 49 9.65 -28.38 -12.30
N LEU A 50 10.24 -28.04 -11.14
CA LEU A 50 11.69 -27.94 -11.00
C LEU A 50 12.39 -29.30 -11.20
N TYR A 51 11.85 -30.37 -10.62
CA TYR A 51 12.37 -31.73 -10.77
C TYR A 51 12.50 -32.11 -12.24
N LYS A 52 11.45 -31.85 -13.04
CA LYS A 52 11.45 -32.14 -14.47
C LYS A 52 12.52 -31.35 -15.23
N ALA A 53 12.64 -30.05 -14.97
CA ALA A 53 13.66 -29.22 -15.60
C ALA A 53 15.10 -29.70 -15.27
N VAL A 54 15.33 -30.04 -14.01
CA VAL A 54 16.60 -30.54 -13.47
C VAL A 54 16.92 -31.95 -14.02
N GLN A 55 15.92 -32.82 -14.17
CA GLN A 55 16.06 -34.14 -14.78
C GLN A 55 16.42 -34.05 -16.27
N GLU A 56 15.72 -33.20 -17.03
CA GLU A 56 15.96 -33.01 -18.46
C GLU A 56 17.36 -32.41 -18.71
N ALA A 57 17.75 -31.39 -17.93
CA ALA A 57 19.08 -30.79 -18.00
C ALA A 57 20.19 -31.81 -17.68
N GLY A 58 19.97 -32.69 -16.69
CA GLY A 58 20.92 -33.74 -16.32
C GLY A 58 21.04 -34.87 -17.35
N THR A 59 19.92 -35.30 -17.93
CA THR A 59 19.87 -36.44 -18.87
C THR A 59 20.71 -36.16 -20.12
N GLY A 60 20.68 -34.92 -20.63
CA GLY A 60 21.45 -34.48 -21.81
C GLY A 60 22.98 -34.53 -21.67
N ILE A 61 23.49 -34.83 -20.46
CA ILE A 61 24.91 -34.94 -20.13
C ILE A 61 25.24 -36.20 -19.30
N GLY A 62 24.30 -37.14 -19.18
CA GLY A 62 24.52 -38.44 -18.52
C GLY A 62 24.42 -38.42 -16.99
N LEU A 63 23.81 -37.40 -16.40
CA LEU A 63 23.41 -37.40 -14.99
C LEU A 63 22.02 -38.04 -14.85
N THR A 64 21.87 -38.98 -13.90
CA THR A 64 20.60 -39.66 -13.63
C THR A 64 20.19 -39.52 -12.17
N ASP A 65 18.91 -39.78 -11.91
CA ASP A 65 18.34 -39.89 -10.57
C ASP A 65 18.53 -38.63 -9.68
N PRO A 66 18.10 -37.42 -10.14
CA PRO A 66 18.20 -36.22 -9.33
C PRO A 66 17.46 -36.39 -8.00
N THR A 67 18.11 -35.97 -6.91
CA THR A 67 17.52 -35.93 -5.57
C THR A 67 17.81 -34.58 -4.93
N PHE A 68 16.76 -33.85 -4.54
CA PHE A 68 16.92 -32.59 -3.82
C PHE A 68 17.37 -32.81 -2.38
N LEU A 69 18.26 -31.96 -1.89
CA LEU A 69 18.74 -31.93 -0.51
C LEU A 69 18.61 -30.49 0.02
N TRP A 70 17.77 -30.33 1.05
CA TRP A 70 17.56 -29.05 1.74
C TRP A 70 18.10 -29.05 3.18
N LYS A 71 18.53 -30.21 3.67
CA LYS A 71 19.19 -30.39 4.98
C LYS A 71 20.62 -30.85 4.77
N SER A 72 21.55 -30.30 5.56
CA SER A 72 22.94 -30.75 5.52
C SER A 72 22.99 -32.22 5.90
N ALA A 73 23.71 -33.01 5.10
CA ALA A 73 23.90 -34.42 5.38
C ALA A 73 24.74 -34.67 6.65
N ALA A 74 25.57 -33.70 7.07
CA ALA A 74 26.46 -33.84 8.21
C ALA A 74 25.83 -33.33 9.53
N THR A 75 25.09 -32.22 9.48
CA THR A 75 24.55 -31.57 10.68
C THR A 75 23.05 -31.79 10.87
N GLY A 76 22.35 -32.25 9.83
CA GLY A 76 20.88 -32.34 9.81
C GLY A 76 20.17 -30.99 9.84
N ARG A 77 20.91 -29.87 9.90
CA ARG A 77 20.37 -28.51 9.92
C ARG A 77 19.90 -28.13 8.53
N GLU A 78 18.85 -27.30 8.50
CA GLU A 78 18.36 -26.73 7.26
C GLU A 78 19.38 -25.81 6.61
N MET A 79 19.38 -25.86 5.29
CA MET A 79 20.25 -25.06 4.43
C MET A 79 19.40 -24.01 3.75
N GLU A 80 18.70 -23.23 4.57
CA GLU A 80 17.84 -22.16 4.12
C GLU A 80 18.58 -21.32 3.07
N GLY A 81 18.02 -21.28 1.86
CA GLY A 81 18.62 -20.56 0.76
C GLY A 81 19.39 -21.38 -0.28
N ASN A 82 19.97 -22.53 0.08
CA ASN A 82 20.90 -23.27 -0.80
C ASN A 82 20.30 -24.63 -1.16
N LEU A 83 19.71 -24.74 -2.36
CA LEU A 83 19.13 -25.98 -2.87
C LEU A 83 20.22 -26.86 -3.46
N PHE A 84 20.41 -28.08 -2.98
CA PHE A 84 21.36 -29.01 -3.61
C PHE A 84 20.63 -30.10 -4.39
N VAL A 85 21.17 -30.46 -5.54
CA VAL A 85 20.72 -31.58 -6.37
C VAL A 85 21.83 -32.61 -6.47
N LYS A 86 21.54 -33.80 -5.96
CA LYS A 86 22.42 -34.94 -6.04
C LYS A 86 22.05 -35.82 -7.22
N TYR A 87 23.05 -36.18 -8.01
CA TYR A 87 22.92 -37.08 -9.16
C TYR A 87 23.81 -38.30 -9.04
N SER A 88 23.38 -39.37 -9.69
CA SER A 88 24.24 -40.50 -10.05
C SER A 88 24.85 -40.28 -11.43
N THR A 89 26.13 -40.63 -11.60
CA THR A 89 26.75 -40.65 -12.93
C THR A 89 27.70 -41.83 -13.08
N SER A 90 27.77 -42.36 -14.30
CA SER A 90 28.77 -43.34 -14.74
C SER A 90 29.92 -42.71 -15.53
N ARG A 91 29.84 -41.40 -15.80
CA ARG A 91 30.81 -40.61 -16.57
C ARG A 91 31.47 -39.56 -15.69
N SER A 92 32.69 -39.15 -16.04
CA SER A 92 33.35 -38.01 -15.39
C SER A 92 32.56 -36.72 -15.64
N PHE A 93 32.39 -35.93 -14.58
CA PHE A 93 31.76 -34.62 -14.65
C PHE A 93 32.85 -33.55 -14.64
N ASN A 94 32.81 -32.63 -15.61
CA ASN A 94 33.81 -31.58 -15.81
C ASN A 94 33.12 -30.24 -16.12
N ASP A 95 33.92 -29.18 -16.29
CA ASP A 95 33.40 -27.82 -16.50
C ASP A 95 32.60 -27.67 -17.80
N ASN A 96 32.93 -28.42 -18.85
CA ASN A 96 32.15 -28.42 -20.09
C ASN A 96 30.74 -28.99 -19.87
N ASN A 97 30.64 -30.07 -19.08
CA ASN A 97 29.36 -30.66 -18.72
C ASN A 97 28.55 -29.70 -17.83
N LEU A 98 29.21 -29.02 -16.87
CA LEU A 98 28.57 -28.02 -16.02
C LEU A 98 28.05 -26.82 -16.82
N LYS A 99 28.83 -26.32 -17.79
CA LYS A 99 28.40 -25.23 -18.68
C LYS A 99 27.16 -25.62 -19.48
N LYS A 100 27.16 -26.81 -20.10
CA LYS A 100 26.00 -27.31 -20.85
C LYS A 100 24.78 -27.51 -19.95
N TYR A 101 24.98 -27.99 -18.72
CA TYR A 101 23.92 -28.11 -17.72
C TYR A 101 23.30 -26.74 -17.40
N ARG A 102 24.14 -25.72 -17.14
CA ARG A 102 23.72 -24.35 -16.85
C ARG A 102 22.84 -23.77 -17.94
N GLU A 103 23.31 -23.84 -19.19
CA GLU A 103 22.58 -23.35 -20.37
C GLU A 103 21.23 -24.07 -20.54
N THR A 104 21.22 -25.40 -20.42
CA THR A 104 20.00 -26.20 -20.59
C THR A 104 18.99 -25.93 -19.48
N LEU A 105 19.44 -25.85 -18.22
CA LEU A 105 18.55 -25.61 -17.09
C LEU A 105 17.96 -24.20 -17.15
N ALA A 106 18.76 -23.18 -17.45
CA ALA A 106 18.28 -21.81 -17.58
C ALA A 106 17.22 -21.70 -18.70
N GLN A 107 17.46 -22.32 -19.86
CA GLN A 107 16.48 -22.38 -20.93
C GLN A 107 15.19 -23.05 -20.46
N LYS A 108 15.27 -24.23 -19.84
CA LYS A 108 14.09 -24.98 -19.39
C LYS A 108 13.29 -24.22 -18.35
N LEU A 109 13.97 -23.58 -17.40
CA LEU A 109 13.30 -22.77 -16.39
C LEU A 109 12.62 -21.54 -17.00
N SER A 110 13.22 -20.90 -18.00
CA SER A 110 12.59 -19.77 -18.70
C SER A 110 11.37 -20.17 -19.54
N GLU A 111 11.31 -21.43 -20.01
CA GLU A 111 10.15 -21.96 -20.75
C GLU A 111 8.96 -22.28 -19.84
N VAL A 112 9.21 -22.67 -18.58
CA VAL A 112 8.18 -23.17 -17.66
C VAL A 112 7.90 -22.26 -16.46
N SER A 113 8.74 -21.26 -16.22
CA SER A 113 8.68 -20.34 -15.08
C SER A 113 9.33 -18.99 -15.44
N LYS A 114 9.29 -18.02 -14.51
CA LYS A 114 10.03 -16.76 -14.65
C LYS A 114 11.45 -16.80 -14.09
N VAL A 115 11.92 -17.97 -13.62
CA VAL A 115 13.25 -18.12 -13.02
C VAL A 115 14.31 -18.10 -14.13
N LYS A 116 15.16 -17.07 -14.15
CA LYS A 116 16.21 -16.90 -15.18
C LYS A 116 17.62 -16.75 -14.59
N LEU A 117 17.74 -16.01 -13.49
CA LEU A 117 19.03 -15.68 -12.89
C LEU A 117 19.31 -16.61 -11.71
N ILE A 118 19.95 -17.74 -12.02
CA ILE A 118 20.33 -18.76 -11.04
C ILE A 118 21.84 -19.00 -11.02
N LEU A 119 22.39 -19.11 -9.82
CA LEU A 119 23.76 -19.54 -9.59
C LEU A 119 23.76 -21.07 -9.48
N ILE A 120 24.59 -21.73 -10.30
CA ILE A 120 24.67 -23.19 -10.37
C ILE A 120 26.13 -23.62 -10.21
N ASP A 121 26.48 -24.26 -9.11
CA ASP A 121 27.87 -24.66 -8.84
C ASP A 121 28.02 -26.16 -8.64
N TYR A 122 29.16 -26.71 -9.06
CA TYR A 122 29.58 -28.05 -8.66
C TYR A 122 30.27 -27.98 -7.30
N VAL A 123 29.70 -28.64 -6.29
CA VAL A 123 30.20 -28.62 -4.91
C VAL A 123 30.65 -30.01 -4.45
N LYS A 124 31.54 -30.06 -3.47
CA LYS A 124 32.05 -31.32 -2.91
C LYS A 124 31.15 -31.87 -1.80
N ASP A 125 30.50 -30.98 -1.05
CA ASP A 125 29.59 -31.28 0.03
C ASP A 125 28.52 -30.18 0.18
N THR A 126 27.67 -30.33 1.20
CA THR A 126 26.55 -29.42 1.48
C THR A 126 26.87 -28.36 2.55
N GLU A 127 28.09 -28.31 3.08
CA GLU A 127 28.47 -27.36 4.13
C GLU A 127 28.77 -25.96 3.55
N GLU A 128 29.19 -25.90 2.29
CA GLU A 128 29.47 -24.64 1.60
C GLU A 128 28.17 -23.90 1.24
N LYS A 129 27.81 -22.88 2.03
CA LYS A 129 26.65 -22.01 1.82
C LYS A 129 27.07 -20.66 1.22
N ILE A 130 26.26 -20.16 0.29
CA ILE A 130 26.38 -18.78 -0.21
C ILE A 130 25.22 -17.91 0.31
N PRO A 131 25.44 -16.59 0.50
CA PRO A 131 24.38 -15.63 0.79
C PRO A 131 23.31 -15.67 -0.29
N GLN A 132 22.07 -15.34 0.10
CA GLN A 132 20.93 -15.30 -0.81
C GLN A 132 20.21 -13.96 -0.72
N PRO A 133 19.59 -13.50 -1.83
CA PRO A 133 18.73 -12.33 -1.80
C PRO A 133 17.52 -12.57 -0.89
N ILE A 134 17.00 -11.48 -0.31
CA ILE A 134 15.81 -11.48 0.52
C ILE A 134 14.58 -11.62 -0.38
N ILE A 135 13.70 -12.54 -0.03
CA ILE A 135 12.37 -12.66 -0.63
C ILE A 135 11.38 -12.04 0.35
N SER A 136 10.65 -11.03 -0.13
CA SER A 136 9.53 -10.46 0.64
C SER A 136 8.46 -11.52 0.88
N GLU A 137 8.01 -11.64 2.12
CA GLU A 137 6.91 -12.49 2.55
C GLU A 137 5.62 -12.07 1.85
N THR A 138 5.38 -10.76 1.73
CA THR A 138 4.26 -10.25 0.93
C THR A 138 4.37 -10.70 -0.53
N SER A 139 5.55 -10.61 -1.14
CA SER A 139 5.74 -11.08 -2.51
C SER A 139 5.48 -12.58 -2.65
N PHE A 140 5.87 -13.38 -1.66
CA PHE A 140 5.65 -14.82 -1.62
C PHE A 140 4.16 -15.14 -1.55
N GLU A 141 3.42 -14.53 -0.62
CA GLU A 141 1.98 -14.76 -0.47
C GLU A 141 1.18 -14.29 -1.70
N LEU A 142 1.54 -13.16 -2.31
CA LEU A 142 0.91 -12.73 -3.58
C LEU A 142 1.18 -13.71 -4.72
N HIS A 143 2.39 -14.26 -4.81
CA HIS A 143 2.71 -15.25 -5.84
C HIS A 143 1.98 -16.57 -5.60
N LYS A 144 1.88 -17.01 -4.35
CA LYS A 144 1.09 -18.18 -3.94
C LYS A 144 -0.39 -18.05 -4.36
N LEU A 145 -1.00 -16.89 -4.11
CA LEU A 145 -2.37 -16.61 -4.54
C LEU A 145 -2.51 -16.62 -6.06
N LYS A 146 -1.53 -16.08 -6.79
CA LYS A 146 -1.50 -16.08 -8.26
C LYS A 146 -1.42 -17.51 -8.82
N LEU A 147 -0.49 -18.33 -8.34
CA LEU A 147 -0.36 -19.73 -8.76
C LEU A 147 -1.63 -20.53 -8.43
N CYS A 148 -2.24 -20.26 -7.28
CA CYS A 148 -3.49 -20.90 -6.92
C CYS A 148 -4.63 -20.53 -7.88
N TYR A 149 -4.77 -19.24 -8.19
CA TYR A 149 -5.71 -18.75 -9.21
C TYR A 149 -5.48 -19.43 -10.57
N GLU A 150 -4.25 -19.40 -11.09
CA GLU A 150 -3.90 -19.99 -12.38
C GLU A 150 -4.16 -21.50 -12.41
N GLY A 151 -3.84 -22.20 -11.32
CA GLY A 151 -4.11 -23.64 -11.18
C GLY A 151 -5.60 -23.96 -11.19
N LEU A 152 -6.43 -23.19 -10.47
CA LEU A 152 -7.89 -23.38 -10.50
C LEU A 152 -8.48 -23.10 -11.89
N VAL A 153 -7.99 -22.06 -12.59
CA VAL A 153 -8.40 -21.77 -13.96
C VAL A 153 -8.05 -22.94 -14.88
N GLU A 154 -6.87 -23.53 -14.75
CA GLU A 154 -6.46 -24.67 -15.58
C GLU A 154 -7.32 -25.91 -15.31
N ILE A 155 -7.59 -26.22 -14.03
CA ILE A 155 -8.52 -27.30 -13.65
C ILE A 155 -9.89 -27.04 -14.30
N SER A 156 -10.39 -25.79 -14.29
CA SER A 156 -11.68 -25.43 -14.88
C SER A 156 -11.77 -25.64 -16.39
N LYS A 157 -10.65 -25.52 -17.14
CA LYS A 157 -10.61 -25.81 -18.58
C LYS A 157 -10.80 -27.29 -18.87
N GLY A 158 -10.31 -28.17 -17.99
CA GLY A 158 -10.50 -29.62 -18.09
C GLY A 158 -11.95 -30.08 -17.87
N PHE A 159 -12.80 -29.23 -17.31
CA PHE A 159 -14.20 -29.50 -17.02
C PHE A 159 -15.11 -28.49 -17.72
N ASP A 160 -15.21 -28.46 -19.06
CA ASP A 160 -16.17 -27.65 -19.84
C ASP A 160 -16.58 -26.30 -19.17
N LYS A 161 -15.60 -25.51 -18.72
CA LYS A 161 -15.79 -24.25 -17.97
C LYS A 161 -16.75 -24.36 -16.78
N GLU A 162 -16.48 -25.25 -15.82
CA GLU A 162 -17.29 -25.40 -14.60
C GLU A 162 -17.15 -24.17 -13.66
N PRO A 163 -18.23 -23.39 -13.44
CA PRO A 163 -18.13 -22.07 -12.83
C PRO A 163 -17.86 -21.97 -11.33
N ASP A 164 -17.89 -23.03 -10.53
CA ASP A 164 -17.49 -22.90 -9.12
C ASP A 164 -15.98 -22.85 -8.95
N LEU A 165 -15.23 -23.56 -9.80
CA LEU A 165 -13.78 -23.36 -9.89
C LEU A 165 -13.46 -21.97 -10.42
N ILE A 166 -14.25 -21.46 -11.38
CA ILE A 166 -14.13 -20.10 -11.88
C ILE A 166 -14.49 -19.08 -10.80
N VAL A 167 -15.53 -19.30 -9.98
CA VAL A 167 -15.90 -18.42 -8.88
C VAL A 167 -14.84 -18.42 -7.78
N ALA A 168 -14.29 -19.60 -7.45
CA ALA A 168 -13.17 -19.70 -6.52
C ALA A 168 -11.95 -18.95 -7.07
N ALA A 169 -11.61 -19.17 -8.35
CA ALA A 169 -10.54 -18.46 -9.04
C ALA A 169 -10.77 -16.94 -9.03
N ASP A 170 -11.93 -16.45 -9.47
CA ASP A 170 -12.31 -15.03 -9.46
C ASP A 170 -12.26 -14.44 -8.05
N THR A 171 -12.61 -15.24 -7.04
CA THR A 171 -12.57 -14.82 -5.64
C THR A 171 -11.13 -14.70 -5.12
N ILE A 172 -10.23 -15.59 -5.52
CA ILE A 172 -8.80 -15.52 -5.24
C ILE A 172 -8.17 -14.35 -6.00
N LYS A 173 -8.52 -14.17 -7.27
CA LYS A 173 -8.08 -13.05 -8.09
C LYS A 173 -8.49 -11.73 -7.46
N SER A 174 -9.77 -11.58 -7.09
CA SER A 174 -10.24 -10.39 -6.39
C SER A 174 -9.49 -10.16 -5.09
N ASN A 175 -9.28 -11.20 -4.27
CA ASN A 175 -8.49 -11.09 -3.04
C ASN A 175 -7.05 -10.61 -3.31
N SER A 176 -6.41 -11.12 -4.35
CA SER A 176 -5.07 -10.69 -4.76
C SER A 176 -5.07 -9.22 -5.20
N ASP A 177 -6.07 -8.81 -5.99
CA ASP A 177 -6.20 -7.43 -6.45
C ASP A 177 -6.52 -6.47 -5.29
N ASP A 178 -7.32 -6.91 -4.33
CA ASP A 178 -7.66 -6.16 -3.12
C ASP A 178 -6.44 -5.98 -2.22
N LEU A 179 -5.58 -7.02 -2.07
CA LEU A 179 -4.31 -6.92 -1.38
C LEU A 179 -3.32 -5.95 -2.06
N LYS A 180 -3.29 -5.93 -3.39
CA LYS A 180 -2.49 -4.95 -4.14
C LYS A 180 -3.02 -3.52 -3.98
N GLY A 181 -4.33 -3.34 -3.82
CA GLY A 181 -4.98 -2.04 -3.67
C GLY A 181 -5.08 -1.50 -2.24
N GLN A 182 -4.89 -2.34 -1.23
CA GLN A 182 -4.84 -1.93 0.18
C GLN A 182 -3.42 -1.57 0.58
N TYR A 183 -3.10 -0.28 0.50
CA TYR A 183 -1.79 0.21 0.91
C TYR A 183 -1.65 0.21 2.43
N THR A 184 -0.57 -0.40 2.92
CA THR A 184 -0.02 -0.08 4.24
C THR A 184 0.83 1.19 4.10
N LYS A 185 0.40 2.25 4.78
CA LYS A 185 0.98 3.60 4.63
C LYS A 185 2.05 3.88 5.67
N PHE A 186 3.23 4.30 5.22
CA PHE A 186 4.37 4.69 6.06
C PHE A 186 4.65 6.19 5.90
N ALA A 187 4.46 6.99 6.96
CA ALA A 187 4.87 8.40 6.95
C ALA A 187 6.36 8.52 7.31
N VAL A 188 7.15 9.19 6.47
CA VAL A 188 8.58 9.44 6.73
C VAL A 188 8.78 10.90 7.11
N LEU A 189 9.10 11.11 8.38
CA LEU A 189 9.34 12.39 9.01
C LEU A 189 10.81 12.52 9.40
N SER A 190 11.33 13.74 9.38
CA SER A 190 12.69 14.04 9.86
C SER A 190 12.77 15.45 10.39
N GLN A 191 13.66 15.69 11.36
CA GLN A 191 13.97 17.03 11.83
C GLN A 191 14.53 17.91 10.68
N LYS A 192 13.86 19.04 10.39
CA LYS A 192 14.25 20.02 9.34
C LYS A 192 14.45 19.41 7.95
N GLY A 193 13.71 18.35 7.63
CA GLY A 193 13.84 17.69 6.33
C GLY A 193 15.16 16.92 6.12
N LYS A 194 16.01 16.76 7.15
CA LYS A 194 17.34 16.16 7.04
C LYS A 194 17.27 14.66 6.77
N GLY A 195 18.00 14.20 5.76
CA GLY A 195 18.29 12.79 5.50
C GLY A 195 17.14 11.98 4.90
N LYS A 196 15.88 12.36 5.06
CA LYS A 196 14.71 11.58 4.57
C LYS A 196 14.72 11.26 3.07
N SER A 197 14.75 12.28 2.20
CA SER A 197 14.79 12.06 0.73
C SER A 197 16.05 11.32 0.31
N PHE A 198 17.16 11.58 1.00
CA PHE A 198 18.44 10.94 0.75
C PHE A 198 18.42 9.44 1.05
N ILE A 199 17.94 9.05 2.23
CA ILE A 199 17.77 7.64 2.62
C ILE A 199 16.80 6.94 1.67
N LEU A 200 15.66 7.59 1.36
CA LEU A 200 14.68 7.03 0.42
C LEU A 200 15.28 6.84 -0.97
N ASN A 201 16.02 7.81 -1.50
CA ASN A 201 16.72 7.68 -2.79
C ASN A 201 17.68 6.48 -2.80
N LEU A 202 18.44 6.27 -1.72
CA LEU A 202 19.33 5.11 -1.60
C LEU A 202 18.56 3.78 -1.54
N LEU A 203 17.50 3.70 -0.73
CA LEU A 203 16.66 2.49 -0.62
C LEU A 203 15.95 2.15 -1.94
N LEU A 204 15.36 3.16 -2.60
CA LEU A 204 14.69 3.00 -3.89
C LEU A 204 15.68 2.54 -4.96
N ARG A 205 16.88 3.13 -4.98
CA ARG A 205 17.93 2.74 -5.91
C ARG A 205 18.42 1.32 -5.65
N LEU A 206 18.70 0.98 -4.40
CA LEU A 206 19.16 -0.34 -3.96
C LEU A 206 18.19 -1.46 -4.34
N THR A 207 16.91 -1.12 -4.49
CA THR A 207 15.82 -2.07 -4.75
C THR A 207 15.11 -1.86 -6.08
N ALA A 208 15.67 -1.03 -6.97
CA ALA A 208 15.11 -0.79 -8.29
C ALA A 208 15.08 -2.08 -9.13
N ASP A 209 14.09 -2.20 -10.01
CA ASP A 209 14.15 -3.20 -11.08
C ASP A 209 15.32 -2.87 -12.02
N ASN A 210 15.90 -3.90 -12.62
CA ASN A 210 16.92 -3.71 -13.64
C ASN A 210 16.30 -3.53 -15.03
N GLU A 211 17.09 -3.08 -16.00
CA GLU A 211 16.63 -2.81 -17.37
C GLU A 211 15.98 -4.01 -18.09
N GLU A 212 16.37 -5.24 -17.76
CA GLU A 212 15.73 -6.44 -18.31
C GLU A 212 14.35 -6.66 -17.68
N GLU A 213 14.27 -6.63 -16.34
CA GLU A 213 13.02 -6.72 -15.59
C GLU A 213 12.04 -5.60 -15.99
N TYR A 214 12.52 -4.38 -16.18
CA TYR A 214 11.71 -3.23 -16.57
C TYR A 214 11.06 -3.44 -17.94
N ARG A 215 11.83 -3.86 -18.95
CA ARG A 215 11.30 -4.09 -20.30
C ARG A 215 10.32 -5.26 -20.34
N GLU A 216 10.60 -6.33 -19.60
CA GLU A 216 9.70 -7.48 -19.52
C GLU A 216 8.37 -7.13 -18.86
N ASN A 217 8.40 -6.40 -17.75
CA ASN A 217 7.18 -5.99 -17.04
C ASN A 217 6.29 -5.06 -17.89
N ASN A 218 6.86 -4.36 -18.87
CA ASN A 218 6.15 -3.35 -19.67
C ASN A 218 5.97 -3.76 -21.14
N GLN A 219 6.21 -5.03 -21.50
CA GLN A 219 6.10 -5.49 -22.89
C GLN A 219 4.72 -5.27 -23.51
N ASN A 220 3.66 -5.39 -22.70
CA ASN A 220 2.26 -5.24 -23.12
C ASN A 220 1.64 -3.89 -22.72
N LEU A 221 2.44 -2.96 -22.18
CA LEU A 221 1.96 -1.68 -21.65
C LEU A 221 1.14 -0.92 -22.71
N LYS A 222 -0.12 -0.58 -22.37
CA LYS A 222 -1.00 0.21 -23.24
C LYS A 222 -0.99 1.67 -22.80
N LEU A 223 -0.39 2.55 -23.60
CA LEU A 223 -0.38 3.97 -23.27
C LEU A 223 -1.75 4.60 -23.58
N PRO A 224 -2.10 5.74 -22.95
CA PRO A 224 -3.39 6.39 -23.18
C PRO A 224 -3.74 6.65 -24.65
N GLN A 225 -2.72 6.93 -25.47
CA GLN A 225 -2.85 7.13 -26.92
C GLN A 225 -3.24 5.87 -27.71
N ASP A 226 -3.00 4.69 -27.14
CA ASP A 226 -3.29 3.39 -27.75
C ASP A 226 -4.73 2.91 -27.44
N ILE A 227 -5.45 3.61 -26.56
CA ILE A 227 -6.83 3.29 -26.17
C ILE A 227 -7.79 3.67 -27.30
N MET A 228 -8.68 2.74 -27.68
CA MET A 228 -9.72 2.99 -28.69
C MET A 228 -10.74 4.04 -28.19
N GLU A 229 -11.16 4.95 -29.08
CA GLU A 229 -12.03 6.09 -28.73
C GLU A 229 -13.37 5.71 -28.08
N ASN A 230 -13.95 4.56 -28.45
CA ASN A 230 -15.30 4.17 -28.03
C ASN A 230 -15.34 3.32 -26.74
N ILE A 231 -14.19 2.96 -26.16
CA ILE A 231 -14.16 2.14 -24.94
C ILE A 231 -14.63 2.98 -23.75
N THR A 232 -15.59 2.44 -23.00
CA THR A 232 -16.13 3.11 -21.81
C THR A 232 -15.21 2.95 -20.60
N VAL A 233 -15.34 3.85 -19.61
CA VAL A 233 -14.60 3.71 -18.34
C VAL A 233 -14.89 2.37 -17.65
N GLU A 234 -16.13 1.88 -17.68
CA GLU A 234 -16.52 0.58 -17.09
C GLU A 234 -15.80 -0.61 -17.75
N GLU A 235 -15.59 -0.58 -19.07
CA GLU A 235 -14.89 -1.64 -19.81
C GLU A 235 -13.37 -1.58 -19.62
N LEU A 236 -12.83 -0.37 -19.49
CA LEU A 236 -11.38 -0.16 -19.42
C LEU A 236 -10.81 -0.35 -18.00
N GLU A 237 -11.61 -0.13 -16.95
CA GLU A 237 -11.18 -0.19 -15.54
C GLU A 237 -10.59 -1.56 -15.13
N GLU A 238 -10.93 -2.64 -15.86
CA GLU A 238 -10.43 -4.00 -15.61
C GLU A 238 -9.17 -4.38 -16.40
N ASP A 239 -8.62 -3.48 -17.25
CA ASP A 239 -7.44 -3.77 -18.06
C ASP A 239 -6.15 -3.70 -17.22
N GLU A 240 -5.47 -4.84 -17.11
CA GLU A 240 -4.23 -4.99 -16.33
C GLU A 240 -3.02 -4.31 -16.99
N ASP A 241 -3.05 -4.08 -18.31
CA ASP A 241 -1.93 -3.53 -19.08
C ASP A 241 -1.85 -2.00 -19.05
N LEU A 242 -2.78 -1.33 -18.36
CA LEU A 242 -2.79 0.13 -18.24
C LEU A 242 -1.81 0.64 -17.17
N PRO A 243 -1.27 1.87 -17.35
CA PRO A 243 -0.52 2.57 -16.31
C PRO A 243 -1.37 2.74 -15.03
N ASP A 244 -0.76 2.53 -13.86
CA ASP A 244 -1.46 2.63 -12.56
C ASP A 244 -2.07 4.01 -12.30
N VAL A 245 -1.42 5.10 -12.76
CA VAL A 245 -2.00 6.46 -12.64
C VAL A 245 -3.31 6.59 -13.41
N VAL A 246 -3.43 5.90 -14.54
CA VAL A 246 -4.65 5.88 -15.36
C VAL A 246 -5.72 5.04 -14.67
N LYS A 247 -5.34 3.87 -14.15
CA LYS A 247 -6.25 3.01 -13.37
C LYS A 247 -6.88 3.76 -12.20
N ASP A 248 -6.11 4.58 -11.49
CA ASP A 248 -6.62 5.32 -10.33
C ASP A 248 -7.57 6.47 -10.71
N VAL A 249 -7.34 7.14 -11.84
CA VAL A 249 -8.29 8.11 -12.42
C VAL A 249 -9.60 7.42 -12.84
N LEU A 250 -9.53 6.27 -13.50
CA LEU A 250 -10.71 5.52 -13.91
C LEU A 250 -11.53 5.03 -12.71
N LYS A 251 -10.87 4.52 -11.67
CA LYS A 251 -11.52 4.07 -10.43
C LYS A 251 -12.31 5.16 -9.72
N THR A 252 -11.78 6.38 -9.68
CA THR A 252 -12.38 7.52 -8.95
C THR A 252 -13.47 8.24 -9.75
N THR A 253 -13.59 7.95 -11.05
CA THR A 253 -14.59 8.57 -11.93
C THR A 253 -16.01 8.12 -11.60
N LEU A 254 -16.92 9.08 -11.41
CA LEU A 254 -18.35 8.82 -11.09
C LEU A 254 -19.15 8.34 -12.32
N ASN A 255 -18.88 8.90 -13.50
CA ASN A 255 -19.59 8.55 -14.73
C ASN A 255 -18.86 7.44 -15.48
N LYS A 256 -19.18 6.18 -15.16
CA LYS A 256 -18.54 5.00 -15.74
C LYS A 256 -18.90 4.72 -17.22
N LYS A 257 -19.93 5.39 -17.76
CA LYS A 257 -20.41 5.17 -19.14
C LYS A 257 -19.79 6.10 -20.19
N GLN A 258 -19.03 7.11 -19.77
CA GLN A 258 -18.38 8.02 -20.70
C GLN A 258 -17.17 7.35 -21.39
N PRO A 259 -16.75 7.82 -22.58
CA PRO A 259 -15.53 7.35 -23.22
C PRO A 259 -14.30 7.62 -22.34
N ALA A 260 -13.49 6.59 -22.11
CA ALA A 260 -12.33 6.69 -21.22
C ALA A 260 -11.25 7.64 -21.76
N ARG A 261 -11.04 7.64 -23.08
CA ARG A 261 -10.02 8.47 -23.73
C ARG A 261 -10.29 9.97 -23.54
N THR A 262 -11.55 10.40 -23.67
CA THR A 262 -11.95 11.81 -23.47
C THR A 262 -11.67 12.30 -22.04
N LEU A 263 -11.66 11.39 -21.06
CA LEU A 263 -11.32 11.69 -19.68
C LEU A 263 -9.79 11.74 -19.47
N ILE A 264 -9.05 10.79 -20.02
CA ILE A 264 -7.62 10.60 -19.72
C ILE A 264 -6.72 11.52 -20.55
N GLU A 265 -6.96 11.62 -21.86
CA GLU A 265 -6.08 12.32 -22.81
C GLU A 265 -5.79 13.79 -22.42
N PRO A 266 -6.77 14.59 -21.93
CA PRO A 266 -6.51 15.95 -21.48
C PRO A 266 -5.60 16.07 -20.26
N LEU A 267 -5.44 14.99 -19.49
CA LEU A 267 -4.62 14.97 -18.28
C LEU A 267 -3.18 14.53 -18.59
N CYS A 268 -2.91 13.94 -19.75
CA CYS A 268 -1.61 13.34 -20.07
C CYS A 268 -0.61 14.36 -20.63
N TYR A 269 0.58 14.40 -20.03
CA TYR A 269 1.68 15.27 -20.42
C TYR A 269 2.85 14.47 -21.00
N LYS A 270 3.55 15.07 -21.96
CA LYS A 270 4.72 14.45 -22.60
C LYS A 270 5.95 14.54 -21.72
N LEU A 271 6.68 13.42 -21.61
CA LEU A 271 7.98 13.39 -20.95
C LEU A 271 9.05 14.10 -21.79
N PRO A 272 10.04 14.75 -21.15
CA PRO A 272 11.22 15.30 -21.82
C PRO A 272 11.94 14.28 -22.72
N GLN A 273 12.17 14.62 -23.99
CA GLN A 273 12.78 13.71 -24.97
C GLN A 273 14.31 13.74 -24.97
N SER A 274 14.92 14.90 -24.67
CA SER A 274 16.38 15.09 -24.65
C SER A 274 16.91 15.15 -23.22
N ILE A 275 17.53 14.06 -22.76
CA ILE A 275 18.13 13.98 -21.43
C ILE A 275 19.62 13.71 -21.62
N GLN A 276 20.48 14.62 -21.15
CA GLN A 276 21.93 14.38 -21.15
C GLN A 276 22.21 13.09 -20.35
N LYS A 277 22.83 12.10 -21.00
CA LYS A 277 23.09 10.75 -20.49
C LYS A 277 24.04 10.65 -19.28
N SER A 278 24.36 11.75 -18.58
CA SER A 278 25.33 11.74 -17.49
C SER A 278 24.72 11.14 -16.21
N ASN A 279 24.56 9.82 -16.19
CA ASN A 279 24.21 9.05 -15.01
C ASN A 279 25.42 8.89 -14.08
N ASN A 280 25.98 10.02 -13.64
CA ASN A 280 27.00 10.05 -12.59
C ASN A 280 26.36 9.98 -11.20
N SER A 281 25.03 9.79 -11.11
CA SER A 281 24.38 9.56 -9.83
C SER A 281 24.94 8.28 -9.22
N PHE A 282 25.65 8.44 -8.12
CA PHE A 282 26.23 7.36 -7.33
C PHE A 282 27.42 6.61 -7.96
N SER A 283 28.00 7.08 -9.08
CA SER A 283 29.16 6.39 -9.72
C SER A 283 30.36 6.27 -8.79
N ASN A 284 30.49 7.20 -7.85
CA ASN A 284 31.61 7.24 -6.92
C ASN A 284 31.33 6.47 -5.64
N LEU A 285 30.11 5.94 -5.41
CA LEU A 285 29.72 5.29 -4.14
C LEU A 285 30.74 4.25 -3.67
N GLY A 286 31.28 3.46 -4.58
CA GLY A 286 32.29 2.44 -4.27
C GLY A 286 33.53 3.01 -3.58
N ASP A 287 33.92 4.25 -3.89
CA ASP A 287 35.09 4.91 -3.31
C ASP A 287 34.94 5.18 -1.82
N TYR A 288 33.72 5.29 -1.28
CA TYR A 288 33.48 5.61 0.14
C TYR A 288 34.09 4.52 1.02
N PHE A 289 33.80 3.27 0.67
CA PHE A 289 34.24 2.11 1.43
C PHE A 289 35.78 1.94 1.39
N SER A 290 36.41 2.37 0.30
CA SER A 290 37.86 2.29 0.11
C SER A 290 38.65 3.51 0.63
N ARG A 291 38.09 4.72 0.55
CA ARG A 291 38.81 6.00 0.81
C ARG A 291 38.31 6.77 2.02
N ARG A 292 37.18 6.38 2.62
CA ARG A 292 36.51 7.08 3.75
C ARG A 292 36.24 8.57 3.49
N SER A 293 36.14 8.99 2.24
CA SER A 293 35.85 10.37 1.88
C SER A 293 34.35 10.56 1.70
N ARG A 294 33.83 11.70 2.17
CA ARG A 294 32.45 12.12 1.90
C ARG A 294 32.22 12.23 0.38
N ILE A 295 31.23 11.52 -0.13
CA ILE A 295 30.90 11.49 -1.55
C ILE A 295 29.74 12.43 -1.83
N ASP A 296 29.88 13.26 -2.86
CA ASP A 296 28.77 13.95 -3.49
C ASP A 296 27.89 12.94 -4.23
N ILE A 297 26.67 12.77 -3.73
CA ILE A 297 25.71 11.77 -4.16
C ILE A 297 24.53 12.49 -4.80
N LYS A 298 24.41 12.38 -6.13
CA LYS A 298 23.22 12.89 -6.83
C LYS A 298 21.99 12.04 -6.50
N PRO A 299 20.81 12.65 -6.38
CA PRO A 299 19.58 11.93 -6.05
C PRO A 299 19.17 10.91 -7.12
N PHE A 300 18.43 9.88 -6.71
CA PHE A 300 17.88 8.86 -7.61
C PHE A 300 16.59 9.34 -8.29
N ILE A 301 15.64 9.85 -7.51
CA ILE A 301 14.38 10.43 -8.01
C ILE A 301 13.98 11.67 -7.19
N LEU A 302 13.93 11.59 -5.86
CA LEU A 302 13.47 12.66 -4.97
C LEU A 302 14.50 13.80 -4.92
N ALA A 303 14.01 15.04 -4.96
CA ALA A 303 14.89 16.21 -4.90
C ALA A 303 15.50 16.39 -3.49
N GLN A 304 16.80 16.69 -3.44
CA GLN A 304 17.54 16.93 -2.21
C GLN A 304 18.54 18.08 -2.41
N LYS A 305 18.85 18.81 -1.34
CA LYS A 305 19.83 19.90 -1.31
C LYS A 305 20.92 19.59 -0.30
N GLU A 306 22.18 19.85 -0.65
CA GLU A 306 23.27 19.78 0.32
C GLU A 306 23.41 21.12 1.06
N ILE A 307 23.32 21.11 2.40
CA ILE A 307 23.52 22.28 3.28
C ILE A 307 24.42 21.87 4.45
N GLU A 308 25.57 22.56 4.60
CA GLU A 308 26.52 22.37 5.72
C GLU A 308 26.91 20.91 5.98
N GLY A 309 26.93 20.12 4.92
CA GLY A 309 27.24 18.71 4.97
C GLY A 309 26.09 17.74 5.29
N SER A 310 24.86 18.25 5.36
CA SER A 310 23.62 17.45 5.39
C SER A 310 22.93 17.46 4.03
N TYR A 311 22.33 16.33 3.65
CA TYR A 311 21.32 16.33 2.59
C TYR A 311 19.95 16.64 3.21
N GLU A 312 19.34 17.75 2.82
CA GLU A 312 18.02 18.18 3.23
C GLU A 312 17.00 17.97 2.10
N SER A 313 15.79 17.57 2.47
CA SER A 313 14.67 17.51 1.55
C SER A 313 14.26 18.91 1.12
N THR A 314 13.95 19.05 -0.16
CA THR A 314 13.39 20.31 -0.71
C THR A 314 11.87 20.26 -0.85
N THR A 315 11.24 19.16 -0.42
CA THR A 315 9.83 18.91 -0.64
C THR A 315 8.94 19.78 0.25
N LYS A 316 8.03 20.53 -0.39
CA LYS A 316 7.02 21.40 0.28
C LYS A 316 5.60 20.80 0.33
N CYS A 317 5.39 19.65 -0.31
CA CYS A 317 4.13 18.90 -0.33
C CYS A 317 4.36 17.46 0.14
N ILE A 318 3.31 16.65 0.18
CA ILE A 318 3.44 15.21 0.41
C ILE A 318 3.75 14.53 -0.93
N ILE A 319 4.81 13.72 -0.96
CA ILE A 319 5.10 12.82 -2.09
C ILE A 319 4.71 11.39 -1.69
N HIS A 320 3.77 10.81 -2.42
CA HIS A 320 3.36 9.42 -2.28
C HIS A 320 4.23 8.55 -3.20
N LEU A 321 4.89 7.55 -2.65
CA LEU A 321 5.68 6.57 -3.39
C LEU A 321 4.96 5.23 -3.38
N ARG A 322 4.59 4.76 -4.57
CA ARG A 322 3.88 3.49 -4.80
C ARG A 322 4.67 2.61 -5.76
N TYR A 323 4.44 1.31 -5.68
CA TYR A 323 4.97 0.42 -6.72
C TYR A 323 4.23 0.65 -8.04
N GLY A 324 4.98 0.76 -9.13
CA GLY A 324 4.47 0.71 -10.50
C GLY A 324 5.45 -0.05 -11.38
N THR A 325 4.97 -0.74 -12.41
CA THR A 325 5.85 -1.44 -13.37
C THR A 325 6.60 -0.47 -14.28
N VAL A 326 6.00 0.70 -14.53
CA VAL A 326 6.54 1.81 -15.32
C VAL A 326 6.76 3.02 -14.41
N TYR A 327 7.73 3.88 -14.73
CA TYR A 327 7.83 5.19 -14.09
C TYR A 327 6.66 6.07 -14.52
N GLN A 328 5.88 6.55 -13.56
CA GLN A 328 4.71 7.40 -13.81
C GLN A 328 4.45 8.30 -12.60
N MET A 329 3.81 9.44 -12.83
CA MET A 329 3.54 10.44 -11.80
C MET A 329 2.20 11.12 -12.05
N SER A 330 1.47 11.35 -10.96
CA SER A 330 0.28 12.20 -10.93
C SER A 330 0.57 13.43 -10.06
N VAL A 331 0.26 14.61 -10.57
CA VAL A 331 0.45 15.89 -9.88
C VAL A 331 -0.92 16.54 -9.73
N ASN A 332 -1.34 16.74 -8.49
CA ASN A 332 -2.61 17.39 -8.19
C ASN A 332 -2.32 18.80 -7.66
N TYR A 333 -2.94 19.79 -8.29
CA TYR A 333 -2.84 21.19 -7.87
C TYR A 333 -3.99 21.57 -6.95
N PHE A 334 -3.73 22.52 -6.05
CA PHE A 334 -4.81 23.16 -5.29
C PHE A 334 -5.79 23.86 -6.22
N THR A 335 -7.08 23.79 -5.89
CA THR A 335 -8.11 24.60 -6.53
C THR A 335 -7.89 26.08 -6.22
N GLU A 336 -8.44 26.95 -7.08
CA GLU A 336 -8.37 28.40 -6.87
C GLU A 336 -8.91 28.81 -5.49
N GLU A 337 -10.03 28.21 -5.08
CA GLU A 337 -10.63 28.45 -3.75
C GLU A 337 -9.69 28.04 -2.60
N GLU A 338 -9.04 26.86 -2.70
CA GLU A 338 -8.08 26.40 -1.68
C GLU A 338 -6.88 27.35 -1.57
N ILE A 339 -6.31 27.79 -2.70
CA ILE A 339 -5.19 28.74 -2.72
C ILE A 339 -5.61 30.07 -2.10
N GLN A 340 -6.77 30.61 -2.50
CA GLN A 340 -7.31 31.86 -1.96
C GLN A 340 -7.50 31.79 -0.45
N GLN A 341 -8.05 30.68 0.08
CA GLN A 341 -8.23 30.48 1.53
C GLN A 341 -6.89 30.39 2.27
N GLN A 342 -5.89 29.71 1.71
CA GLN A 342 -4.54 29.66 2.25
C GLN A 342 -3.93 31.07 2.34
N LEU A 343 -3.94 31.80 1.23
CA LEU A 343 -3.37 33.15 1.13
C LEU A 343 -4.10 34.15 2.03
N PHE A 344 -5.41 34.01 2.21
CA PHE A 344 -6.19 34.88 3.08
C PHE A 344 -5.81 34.75 4.56
N SER A 345 -5.21 33.61 4.96
CA SER A 345 -4.70 33.43 6.33
C SER A 345 -3.64 34.50 6.69
N LEU A 346 -2.85 34.97 5.71
CA LEU A 346 -1.90 36.08 5.88
C LEU A 346 -2.58 37.36 6.39
N VAL A 347 -3.78 37.66 5.87
CA VAL A 347 -4.56 38.85 6.23
C VAL A 347 -5.08 38.73 7.67
N THR A 348 -5.41 37.52 8.11
CA THR A 348 -6.00 37.25 9.44
C THR A 348 -4.99 37.12 10.57
N LEU A 349 -3.73 36.79 10.26
CA LEU A 349 -2.63 36.68 11.23
C LEU A 349 -2.07 38.04 11.67
N ASN A 350 -2.25 39.09 10.86
CA ASN A 350 -1.83 40.48 11.13
C ASN A 350 -2.71 41.24 12.17
N GLY A 351 -3.54 40.54 12.96
CA GLY A 351 -4.45 41.14 13.94
C GLY A 351 -3.77 41.40 15.29
N ASP A 352 -4.05 42.55 15.91
CA ASP A 352 -3.45 43.12 17.13
C ASP A 352 -3.54 42.20 18.37
N GLY A 353 -2.72 41.16 18.41
CA GLY A 353 -2.69 40.14 19.46
C GLY A 353 -1.34 39.99 20.16
N SER A 354 -0.50 41.03 20.14
CA SER A 354 0.66 41.13 21.04
C SER A 354 0.15 41.43 22.46
N SER A 355 -0.57 40.48 23.05
CA SER A 355 -0.81 40.50 24.49
C SER A 355 0.48 40.11 25.17
N SER A 356 0.94 40.90 26.13
CA SER A 356 2.14 40.72 26.96
C SER A 356 2.14 39.45 27.85
N GLN A 357 1.38 38.43 27.47
CA GLN A 357 1.23 37.11 28.10
C GLN A 357 1.34 35.95 27.09
N MET A 358 1.71 36.21 25.83
CA MET A 358 2.05 35.14 24.90
C MET A 358 3.44 34.58 25.26
N ASP A 359 3.55 33.26 25.27
CA ASP A 359 4.83 32.55 25.44
C ASP A 359 5.77 32.97 24.30
N GLU A 360 7.02 33.36 24.59
CA GLU A 360 7.98 33.89 23.58
C GLU A 360 8.16 32.96 22.37
N SER A 361 7.96 31.66 22.59
CA SER A 361 7.97 30.63 21.53
C SER A 361 6.82 30.77 20.51
N ILE A 362 5.64 31.24 20.91
CA ILE A 362 4.45 31.34 20.05
C ILE A 362 4.51 32.57 19.15
N GLU A 363 5.06 33.69 19.63
CA GLU A 363 5.23 34.90 18.80
C GLU A 363 6.22 34.65 17.66
N HIS A 364 7.34 34.01 17.95
CA HIS A 364 8.36 33.68 16.94
C HIS A 364 7.84 32.68 15.88
N ILE A 365 6.97 31.72 16.24
CA ILE A 365 6.30 30.83 15.28
C ILE A 365 5.37 31.63 14.35
N LYS A 366 4.58 32.55 14.90
CA LYS A 366 3.64 33.39 14.13
C LYS A 366 4.37 34.34 13.17
N GLU A 367 5.46 34.96 13.59
CA GLU A 367 6.26 35.86 12.74
C GLU A 367 6.82 35.12 11.52
N ARG A 368 7.41 33.93 11.73
CA ARG A 368 7.92 33.13 10.61
C ARG A 368 6.81 32.57 9.71
N ALA A 369 5.66 32.18 10.27
CA ALA A 369 4.49 31.78 9.50
C ALA A 369 3.97 32.91 8.60
N LEU A 370 4.02 34.15 9.11
CA LEU A 370 3.68 35.34 8.35
C LEU A 370 4.64 35.55 7.18
N GLU A 371 5.95 35.40 7.39
CA GLU A 371 6.95 35.49 6.32
C GLU A 371 6.72 34.42 5.23
N CYS A 372 6.46 33.17 5.63
CA CYS A 372 6.16 32.08 4.71
C CYS A 372 4.93 32.38 3.85
N LEU A 373 3.82 32.79 4.48
CA LEU A 373 2.59 33.13 3.78
C LEU A 373 2.74 34.38 2.89
N LYS A 374 3.56 35.36 3.31
CA LYS A 374 3.87 36.56 2.52
C LYS A 374 4.64 36.20 1.26
N ALA A 375 5.66 35.35 1.37
CA ALA A 375 6.41 34.85 0.23
C ALA A 375 5.50 34.07 -0.74
N ARG A 376 4.64 33.19 -0.21
CA ARG A 376 3.67 32.43 -1.01
C ARG A 376 2.68 33.33 -1.74
N PHE A 377 2.18 34.38 -1.09
CA PHE A 377 1.28 35.35 -1.71
C PHE A 377 1.97 36.11 -2.86
N GLN A 378 3.21 36.54 -2.67
CA GLN A 378 4.00 37.21 -3.73
C GLN A 378 4.24 36.31 -4.93
N ILE A 379 4.42 35.00 -4.70
CA ILE A 379 4.61 34.03 -5.79
C ILE A 379 3.29 33.78 -6.54
N LEU A 380 2.18 33.57 -5.83
CA LEU A 380 0.93 33.09 -6.41
C LEU A 380 0.00 34.19 -6.96
N THR A 381 0.32 35.46 -6.74
CA THR A 381 -0.52 36.60 -7.16
C THR A 381 0.30 37.65 -7.92
N ASP A 382 -0.35 38.41 -8.80
CA ASP A 382 0.28 39.56 -9.49
C ASP A 382 0.29 40.83 -8.61
N HIS A 383 -0.12 40.70 -7.34
CA HIS A 383 -0.24 41.82 -6.42
C HIS A 383 1.05 42.02 -5.62
N GLY A 384 1.68 43.18 -5.77
CA GLY A 384 2.74 43.62 -4.86
C GLY A 384 2.21 43.75 -3.42
N ILE A 385 2.79 43.00 -2.49
CA ILE A 385 2.58 43.20 -1.05
C ILE A 385 3.55 44.27 -0.55
N ALA A 386 3.02 45.35 0.02
CA ALA A 386 3.83 46.35 0.71
C ALA A 386 4.61 45.71 1.88
N SER A 387 5.83 46.20 2.14
CA SER A 387 6.62 45.77 3.30
C SER A 387 5.86 45.97 4.62
N ASP A 388 5.04 47.04 4.69
CA ASP A 388 4.16 47.36 5.80
C ASP A 388 2.85 46.55 5.76
N LEU A 389 2.76 45.58 6.67
CA LEU A 389 1.62 44.67 6.85
C LEU A 389 0.31 45.42 7.20
N LYS A 390 0.40 46.62 7.79
CA LYS A 390 -0.77 47.46 8.09
C LYS A 390 -1.46 47.96 6.81
N LYS A 391 -0.77 48.02 5.67
CA LYS A 391 -1.35 48.39 4.36
C LYS A 391 -2.09 47.23 3.67
N ILE A 392 -1.85 45.99 4.11
CA ILE A 392 -2.62 44.81 3.65
C ILE A 392 -3.97 44.76 4.38
N LYS A 393 -3.99 45.22 5.64
CA LYS A 393 -5.18 45.35 6.49
C LYS A 393 -6.18 46.28 5.80
N GLY A 394 -7.32 45.73 5.38
CA GLY A 394 -8.38 46.45 4.64
C GLY A 394 -8.33 46.36 3.10
N LYS A 395 -7.29 45.77 2.48
CA LYS A 395 -7.25 45.57 1.02
C LYS A 395 -8.13 44.40 0.56
N PHE A 396 -8.22 43.36 1.38
CA PHE A 396 -9.00 42.16 1.10
C PHE A 396 -10.01 41.93 2.23
N GLN A 397 -11.28 41.87 1.87
CA GLN A 397 -12.43 41.66 2.76
C GLN A 397 -12.77 40.16 2.87
N SER A 398 -12.50 39.40 1.81
CA SER A 398 -12.73 37.96 1.71
C SER A 398 -11.57 37.26 0.98
N SER A 399 -11.48 35.92 1.09
CA SER A 399 -10.50 35.15 0.33
C SER A 399 -10.69 35.29 -1.19
N LYS A 400 -11.92 35.51 -1.66
CA LYS A 400 -12.26 35.68 -3.08
C LYS A 400 -11.73 36.99 -3.67
N ASP A 401 -11.36 37.94 -2.83
CA ASP A 401 -10.81 39.22 -3.27
C ASP A 401 -9.35 39.08 -3.71
N ILE A 402 -8.70 37.94 -3.40
CA ILE A 402 -7.34 37.64 -3.80
C ILE A 402 -7.36 37.09 -5.23
N VAL A 403 -6.87 37.89 -6.17
CA VAL A 403 -6.72 37.50 -7.57
C VAL A 403 -5.40 36.75 -7.75
N LEU A 404 -5.49 35.50 -8.19
CA LEU A 404 -4.32 34.68 -8.54
C LEU A 404 -3.72 35.17 -9.87
N SER A 405 -2.41 34.97 -10.05
CA SER A 405 -1.77 35.29 -11.33
C SER A 405 -2.35 34.46 -12.48
N LYS A 406 -2.28 34.99 -13.70
CA LYS A 406 -2.78 34.29 -14.90
C LYS A 406 -2.14 32.91 -15.08
N ASP A 407 -0.87 32.77 -14.77
CA ASP A 407 -0.16 31.49 -14.87
C ASP A 407 -0.73 30.47 -13.87
N VAL A 408 -0.98 30.89 -12.63
CA VAL A 408 -1.55 30.02 -11.59
C VAL A 408 -2.96 29.56 -11.95
N GLN A 409 -3.79 30.46 -12.51
CA GLN A 409 -5.13 30.11 -12.99
C GLN A 409 -5.11 29.05 -14.09
N GLN A 410 -4.03 28.92 -14.86
CA GLN A 410 -3.94 27.90 -15.91
C GLN A 410 -3.80 26.48 -15.37
N PHE A 411 -3.29 26.27 -14.15
CA PHE A 411 -3.10 24.93 -13.58
C PHE A 411 -3.84 24.69 -12.26
N ALA A 412 -4.40 25.72 -11.61
CA ALA A 412 -5.19 25.56 -10.40
C ALA A 412 -6.34 24.55 -10.60
N GLY A 413 -6.47 23.59 -9.69
CA GLY A 413 -7.47 22.52 -9.72
C GLY A 413 -7.26 21.46 -10.80
N LYS A 414 -6.17 21.51 -11.58
CA LYS A 414 -5.86 20.47 -12.57
C LYS A 414 -5.14 19.28 -11.94
N THR A 415 -5.25 18.15 -12.64
CA THR A 415 -4.44 16.95 -12.44
C THR A 415 -3.58 16.73 -13.68
N GLU A 416 -2.28 16.52 -13.51
CA GLU A 416 -1.35 16.21 -14.61
C GLU A 416 -0.79 14.81 -14.44
N LEU A 417 -0.82 14.02 -15.52
CA LEU A 417 -0.32 12.64 -15.58
C LEU A 417 0.91 12.57 -16.47
N TYR A 418 2.02 12.08 -15.93
CA TYR A 418 3.27 11.85 -16.63
C TYR A 418 3.54 10.35 -16.67
N ILE A 419 3.76 9.76 -17.84
CA ILE A 419 3.83 8.31 -18.03
C ILE A 419 5.04 7.96 -18.90
N GLY A 420 5.91 7.08 -18.39
CA GLY A 420 7.03 6.48 -19.12
C GLY A 420 6.57 5.60 -20.28
N ASP A 421 7.42 5.44 -21.29
CA ASP A 421 7.09 4.56 -22.43
C ASP A 421 7.37 3.07 -22.14
N GLY A 422 7.99 2.77 -21.00
CA GLY A 422 8.25 1.40 -20.56
C GLY A 422 9.40 0.71 -21.29
N LYS A 423 10.16 1.44 -22.13
CA LYS A 423 11.22 0.87 -22.97
C LYS A 423 12.62 1.00 -22.38
N GLU A 424 12.91 2.15 -21.78
CA GLU A 424 14.23 2.46 -21.20
C GLU A 424 14.08 3.00 -19.77
N ALA A 425 14.39 2.17 -18.78
CA ALA A 425 14.20 2.50 -17.35
C ALA A 425 14.94 3.78 -16.97
N GLN A 426 16.19 3.90 -17.43
CA GLN A 426 17.00 5.07 -17.15
C GLN A 426 16.41 6.37 -17.73
N ARG A 427 15.88 6.32 -18.96
CA ARG A 427 15.33 7.49 -19.65
C ARG A 427 14.05 7.95 -18.95
N ASP A 428 13.13 7.03 -18.70
CA ASP A 428 11.86 7.32 -18.03
C ASP A 428 12.09 7.85 -16.61
N ARG A 429 13.01 7.25 -15.86
CA ARG A 429 13.41 7.72 -14.52
C ARG A 429 13.94 9.15 -14.56
N LEU A 430 14.90 9.43 -15.44
CA LEU A 430 15.53 10.75 -15.50
C LEU A 430 14.52 11.82 -15.95
N ALA A 431 13.61 11.48 -16.86
CA ALA A 431 12.51 12.35 -17.26
C ALA A 431 11.64 12.72 -16.04
N MET A 432 11.24 11.70 -15.27
CA MET A 432 10.43 11.89 -14.08
C MET A 432 11.17 12.70 -13.01
N GLN A 433 12.47 12.44 -12.82
CA GLN A 433 13.31 13.20 -11.89
C GLN A 433 13.40 14.67 -12.28
N ILE A 434 13.54 15.01 -13.56
CA ILE A 434 13.58 16.41 -14.03
C ILE A 434 12.26 17.10 -13.70
N ILE A 435 11.13 16.49 -14.04
CA ILE A 435 9.80 17.07 -13.77
C ILE A 435 9.60 17.23 -12.26
N LEU A 436 9.94 16.20 -11.47
CA LEU A 436 9.81 16.26 -10.01
C LEU A 436 10.67 17.39 -9.42
N ARG A 437 11.90 17.58 -9.90
CA ARG A 437 12.74 18.71 -9.49
C ARG A 437 12.06 20.05 -9.81
N GLN A 438 11.52 20.23 -11.01
CA GLN A 438 10.79 21.46 -11.38
C GLN A 438 9.56 21.73 -10.50
N LEU A 439 8.96 20.67 -9.96
CA LEU A 439 7.78 20.74 -9.07
C LEU A 439 8.14 20.84 -7.58
N THR A 440 9.41 20.70 -7.20
CA THR A 440 9.84 20.68 -5.79
C THR A 440 10.98 21.65 -5.46
N THR A 441 11.79 22.07 -6.43
CA THR A 441 12.93 22.98 -6.23
C THR A 441 13.12 23.95 -7.40
N SER A 442 13.44 25.22 -7.10
CA SER A 442 13.69 26.28 -8.08
C SER A 442 15.17 26.64 -8.26
N GLN A 443 16.09 25.95 -7.59
CA GLN A 443 17.51 26.34 -7.50
C GLN A 443 18.35 25.99 -8.74
N GLU A 444 17.89 25.12 -9.63
CA GLU A 444 18.59 24.71 -10.86
C GLU A 444 17.85 25.17 -12.13
N ALA A 445 16.88 26.09 -12.00
CA ALA A 445 16.15 26.63 -13.14
C ALA A 445 17.04 27.59 -13.94
N ASP A 446 16.89 27.62 -15.26
CA ASP A 446 17.29 28.79 -16.04
C ASP A 446 16.64 30.03 -15.39
N GLU A 447 17.38 31.11 -15.19
CA GLU A 447 16.88 32.33 -14.51
C GLU A 447 15.54 32.80 -15.11
N ASP A 448 15.36 32.60 -16.41
CA ASP A 448 14.16 32.92 -17.18
C ASP A 448 12.91 32.09 -16.81
N LYS A 449 13.06 30.91 -16.19
CA LYS A 449 11.96 30.00 -15.80
C LYS A 449 11.77 29.84 -14.31
N ALA A 450 12.63 30.44 -13.50
CA ALA A 450 12.58 30.33 -12.05
C ALA A 450 11.24 30.81 -11.47
N GLU A 451 10.65 31.87 -12.04
CA GLU A 451 9.35 32.40 -11.61
C GLU A 451 8.22 31.40 -11.85
N GLU A 452 8.16 30.78 -13.03
CA GLU A 452 7.16 29.76 -13.39
C GLU A 452 7.23 28.55 -12.46
N TYR A 453 8.44 28.04 -12.19
CA TYR A 453 8.62 26.91 -11.29
C TYR A 453 8.23 27.25 -9.85
N ASN A 454 8.57 28.44 -9.36
CA ASN A 454 8.14 28.89 -8.04
C ASN A 454 6.60 28.92 -7.92
N LYS A 455 5.90 29.41 -8.96
CA LYS A 455 4.43 29.39 -9.02
C LYS A 455 3.87 27.98 -8.95
N ARG A 456 4.42 27.04 -9.74
CA ARG A 456 3.98 25.63 -9.72
C ARG A 456 4.25 24.98 -8.36
N ILE A 457 5.47 25.08 -7.83
CA ILE A 457 5.87 24.52 -6.52
C ILE A 457 4.90 24.99 -5.42
N ALA A 458 4.55 26.27 -5.40
CA ALA A 458 3.66 26.85 -4.40
C ALA A 458 2.18 26.46 -4.55
N ALA A 459 1.78 25.86 -5.67
CA ALA A 459 0.40 25.45 -5.95
C ALA A 459 0.18 23.93 -5.97
N VAL A 460 1.25 23.13 -5.95
CA VAL A 460 1.15 21.68 -5.83
C VAL A 460 0.54 21.31 -4.47
N LYS A 461 -0.49 20.47 -4.51
CA LYS A 461 -1.17 19.91 -3.34
C LYS A 461 -0.53 18.58 -2.93
N GLU A 462 -0.41 17.66 -3.88
CA GLU A 462 0.17 16.34 -3.68
C GLU A 462 0.80 15.83 -4.97
N ILE A 463 1.81 14.98 -4.83
CA ILE A 463 2.45 14.27 -5.94
C ILE A 463 2.40 12.78 -5.63
N VAL A 464 1.90 11.98 -6.57
CA VAL A 464 1.90 10.51 -6.47
C VAL A 464 2.84 9.95 -7.53
N ILE A 465 3.90 9.27 -7.13
CA ILE A 465 4.89 8.67 -8.01
C ILE A 465 4.78 7.15 -7.89
N TYR A 466 4.63 6.49 -9.03
CA TYR A 466 4.77 5.05 -9.12
C TYR A 466 6.07 4.73 -9.84
N LEU A 467 6.85 3.84 -9.25
CA LEU A 467 8.16 3.49 -9.77
C LEU A 467 8.48 2.00 -9.53
N PRO A 468 9.30 1.40 -10.40
CA PRO A 468 9.65 -0.01 -10.33
C PRO A 468 10.72 -0.27 -9.27
N SER A 469 10.29 -0.42 -8.03
CA SER A 469 11.17 -0.71 -6.89
C SER A 469 10.57 -1.77 -5.97
N LYS A 470 11.34 -2.83 -5.73
CA LYS A 470 10.93 -4.03 -4.96
C LYS A 470 10.56 -3.70 -3.51
N ILE A 471 11.10 -2.63 -2.91
CA ILE A 471 10.73 -2.22 -1.55
C ILE A 471 9.28 -1.70 -1.46
N LEU A 472 8.71 -1.22 -2.56
CA LEU A 472 7.33 -0.74 -2.62
C LEU A 472 6.35 -1.86 -3.01
N TYR A 473 6.87 -3.02 -3.44
CA TYR A 473 6.06 -4.14 -3.91
C TYR A 473 5.19 -4.71 -2.78
N GLY A 474 3.96 -5.09 -3.14
CA GLY A 474 3.04 -5.75 -2.22
C GLY A 474 2.13 -4.82 -1.41
N GLY A 475 1.69 -3.70 -1.99
CA GLY A 475 0.76 -2.80 -1.31
C GLY A 475 1.44 -1.96 -0.22
N LYS A 476 2.70 -1.55 -0.43
CA LYS A 476 3.39 -0.60 0.44
C LYS A 476 3.30 0.79 -0.17
N GLU A 477 2.93 1.78 0.63
CA GLU A 477 2.95 3.20 0.24
C GLU A 477 3.82 3.97 1.21
N ILE A 478 4.87 4.63 0.70
CA ILE A 478 5.75 5.48 1.51
C ILE A 478 5.38 6.93 1.24
N LEU A 479 4.98 7.65 2.27
CA LEU A 479 4.66 9.06 2.22
C LEU A 479 5.88 9.86 2.69
N GLU A 480 6.59 10.46 1.74
CA GLU A 480 7.62 11.43 2.08
C GLU A 480 6.94 12.74 2.49
N MET A 481 7.01 13.07 3.78
CA MET A 481 6.41 14.30 4.32
C MET A 481 7.19 15.54 3.87
N PRO A 482 6.59 16.73 3.86
CA PRO A 482 7.37 17.96 3.69
C PRO A 482 8.41 18.11 4.82
N GLY A 483 9.47 18.88 4.57
CA GLY A 483 10.40 19.25 5.64
C GLY A 483 9.65 19.99 6.75
N THR A 484 10.07 19.78 8.00
CA THR A 484 9.55 20.55 9.15
C THR A 484 10.24 21.91 9.15
N ASP A 485 9.89 22.78 8.19
CA ASP A 485 10.03 24.20 8.47
C ASP A 485 8.94 24.50 9.49
N ASP A 486 9.34 24.59 10.76
CA ASP A 486 8.46 24.63 11.93
C ASP A 486 7.52 25.84 11.95
N SER A 487 7.62 26.69 10.92
CA SER A 487 6.84 27.89 10.71
C SER A 487 5.88 27.85 9.51
N ASP A 488 5.95 26.87 8.60
CA ASP A 488 4.99 26.78 7.49
C ASP A 488 3.68 26.10 7.97
N PRO A 489 2.57 26.86 8.15
CA PRO A 489 1.33 26.30 8.64
C PRO A 489 0.73 25.26 7.68
N ILE A 490 0.98 25.37 6.37
CA ILE A 490 0.44 24.47 5.36
C ILE A 490 1.19 23.13 5.43
N ALA A 491 2.51 23.15 5.58
CA ALA A 491 3.31 21.96 5.78
C ALA A 491 2.90 21.20 7.06
N MET A 492 2.66 21.92 8.17
CA MET A 492 2.17 21.29 9.41
C MET A 492 0.79 20.65 9.23
N ASN A 493 -0.13 21.31 8.52
CA ASN A 493 -1.45 20.75 8.22
C ASN A 493 -1.36 19.48 7.36
N PHE A 494 -0.45 19.47 6.37
CA PHE A 494 -0.18 18.27 5.58
C PHE A 494 0.35 17.13 6.44
N ILE A 495 1.34 17.39 7.30
CA ILE A 495 1.91 16.38 8.19
C ILE A 495 0.81 15.82 9.10
N GLN A 496 0.02 16.67 9.74
CA GLN A 496 -1.06 16.23 10.63
C GLN A 496 -2.09 15.38 9.88
N THR A 497 -2.57 15.86 8.73
CA THR A 497 -3.55 15.13 7.90
C THR A 497 -3.01 13.77 7.46
N ALA A 498 -1.73 13.69 7.08
CA ALA A 498 -1.11 12.43 6.70
C ALA A 498 -0.98 11.48 7.90
N LEU A 499 -0.56 11.99 9.07
CA LEU A 499 -0.46 11.18 10.29
C LEU A 499 -1.81 10.63 10.74
N ASP A 500 -2.92 11.29 10.43
CA ASP A 500 -4.25 10.77 10.76
C ASP A 500 -4.64 9.52 9.93
N GLU A 501 -3.96 9.26 8.81
CA GLU A 501 -4.29 8.15 7.88
C GLU A 501 -3.26 7.01 7.82
N VAL A 502 -2.11 7.12 8.48
CA VAL A 502 -1.00 6.16 8.33
C VAL A 502 -1.07 4.96 9.29
N ASP A 503 -0.48 3.85 8.86
CA ASP A 503 -0.34 2.64 9.67
C ASP A 503 1.01 2.59 10.42
N ALA A 504 2.02 3.28 9.90
CA ALA A 504 3.34 3.36 10.53
C ALA A 504 3.99 4.73 10.32
N VAL A 505 4.80 5.14 11.31
CA VAL A 505 5.56 6.38 11.28
C VAL A 505 7.05 6.05 11.38
N ILE A 506 7.83 6.56 10.44
CA ILE A 506 9.30 6.48 10.41
C ILE A 506 9.84 7.88 10.74
N LEU A 507 10.48 8.00 11.90
CA LEU A 507 11.16 9.22 12.33
C LEU A 507 12.66 9.07 12.11
N VAL A 508 13.20 9.86 11.20
CA VAL A 508 14.64 9.95 10.92
C VAL A 508 15.24 11.07 11.76
N SER A 509 16.32 10.75 12.48
CA SER A 509 17.08 11.70 13.29
C SER A 509 18.58 11.53 13.06
N ASP A 510 19.39 12.53 13.43
CA ASP A 510 20.86 12.42 13.33
C ASP A 510 21.41 11.39 14.36
N PHE A 511 20.77 11.24 15.54
CA PHE A 511 21.29 10.36 16.59
C PHE A 511 20.23 9.67 17.49
N ALA A 512 19.21 10.39 17.97
CA ALA A 512 18.22 9.83 18.91
C ALA A 512 16.89 10.59 18.91
N PHE A 513 15.81 9.93 19.34
CA PHE A 513 14.47 10.52 19.47
C PHE A 513 14.44 11.68 20.49
N LYS A 514 15.26 11.57 21.56
CA LYS A 514 15.40 12.66 22.55
C LYS A 514 15.74 14.00 21.89
N ILE A 515 16.52 13.99 20.81
CA ILE A 515 17.06 15.19 20.13
C ILE A 515 16.06 15.79 19.12
N ILE A 516 14.95 15.09 18.84
CA ILE A 516 13.91 15.61 17.95
C ILE A 516 13.28 16.89 18.55
N GLU A 517 13.04 17.86 17.67
CA GLU A 517 12.39 19.13 17.96
C GLU A 517 11.01 18.94 18.62
N LYS A 518 10.66 19.88 19.49
CA LYS A 518 9.45 19.78 20.32
C LYS A 518 8.19 19.78 19.45
N GLU A 519 8.22 20.52 18.36
CA GLU A 519 7.14 20.72 17.40
C GLU A 519 6.80 19.42 16.67
N VAL A 520 7.82 18.68 16.21
CA VAL A 520 7.63 17.35 15.59
C VAL A 520 7.05 16.36 16.60
N LYS A 521 7.50 16.42 17.85
CA LYS A 521 6.94 15.60 18.94
C LYS A 521 5.49 15.99 19.23
N ASP A 522 5.17 17.28 19.28
CA ASP A 522 3.84 17.78 19.55
C ASP A 522 2.86 17.37 18.44
N VAL A 523 3.24 17.53 17.17
CA VAL A 523 2.45 17.07 16.01
C VAL A 523 2.27 15.55 16.03
N PHE A 524 3.31 14.79 16.35
CA PHE A 524 3.21 13.34 16.50
C PHE A 524 2.26 12.95 17.66
N VAL A 525 2.46 13.49 18.86
CA VAL A 525 1.70 13.13 20.07
C VAL A 525 0.23 13.53 19.97
N SER A 526 -0.08 14.59 19.23
CA SER A 526 -1.44 15.09 18.99
C SER A 526 -2.15 14.46 17.78
N SER A 527 -1.45 13.65 16.98
CA SER A 527 -2.03 12.99 15.80
C SER A 527 -2.98 11.83 16.16
N ASP A 528 -3.88 11.50 15.24
CA ASP A 528 -4.76 10.34 15.38
C ASP A 528 -3.96 9.03 15.33
N PHE A 529 -2.82 8.97 14.62
CA PHE A 529 -1.89 7.84 14.70
C PHE A 529 -1.51 7.55 16.15
N ALA A 530 -1.03 8.56 16.90
CA ALA A 530 -0.59 8.33 18.28
C ALA A 530 -1.76 7.92 19.19
N LYS A 531 -2.98 8.40 18.91
CA LYS A 531 -4.19 7.97 19.61
C LYS A 531 -4.50 6.49 19.34
N TYR A 532 -4.59 6.07 18.09
CA TYR A 532 -4.92 4.68 17.73
C TYR A 532 -3.81 3.70 18.08
N TRP A 533 -2.56 4.11 17.94
CA TRP A 533 -1.40 3.32 18.31
C TRP A 533 -1.41 2.98 19.81
N LYS A 534 -1.81 3.92 20.68
CA LYS A 534 -1.97 3.65 22.12
C LYS A 534 -3.09 2.66 22.42
N GLN A 535 -4.15 2.64 21.60
CA GLN A 535 -5.32 1.78 21.79
C GLN A 535 -5.06 0.36 21.26
N ASN A 536 -4.41 0.24 20.09
CA ASN A 536 -4.17 -1.04 19.41
C ASN A 536 -2.72 -1.15 18.89
N PRO A 537 -1.72 -1.33 19.77
CA PRO A 537 -0.31 -1.30 19.38
C PRO A 537 0.09 -2.36 18.34
N SER A 538 -0.63 -3.47 18.25
CA SER A 538 -0.39 -4.53 17.25
C SER A 538 -0.65 -4.10 15.81
N ASN A 539 -1.50 -3.09 15.61
CA ASN A 539 -1.93 -2.62 14.29
C ASN A 539 -1.13 -1.43 13.77
N TYR A 540 -0.19 -0.90 14.55
CA TYR A 540 0.59 0.29 14.19
C TYR A 540 2.06 0.10 14.56
N LYS A 541 2.97 0.75 13.84
CA LYS A 541 4.40 0.73 14.18
C LYS A 541 5.02 2.11 14.19
N LEU A 542 5.87 2.34 15.18
CA LEU A 542 6.74 3.52 15.26
C LEU A 542 8.19 3.07 15.02
N MET A 543 8.84 3.61 14.00
CA MET A 543 10.23 3.32 13.66
C MET A 543 11.09 4.56 13.88
N LEU A 544 12.03 4.50 14.82
CA LEU A 544 12.98 5.55 15.14
C LEU A 544 14.34 5.20 14.52
N LEU A 545 14.66 5.85 13.40
CA LEU A 545 15.88 5.61 12.67
C LEU A 545 16.88 6.74 12.97
N ALA A 546 18.09 6.40 13.39
CA ALA A 546 19.18 7.37 13.41
C ALA A 546 20.14 7.16 12.25
N TYR A 547 20.55 8.27 11.65
CA TYR A 547 21.47 8.33 10.53
C TYR A 547 22.81 8.96 10.96
N PRO A 548 23.68 8.21 11.66
CA PRO A 548 24.89 8.78 12.26
C PRO A 548 26.01 9.05 11.24
N GLU A 549 25.98 8.48 10.03
CA GLU A 549 27.06 8.60 9.01
C GLU A 549 27.36 10.05 8.57
N LYS A 550 26.47 10.99 8.87
CA LYS A 550 26.72 12.43 8.72
C LYS A 550 27.92 12.89 9.54
N ASN A 551 28.16 12.27 10.70
CA ASN A 551 29.31 12.54 11.53
C ASN A 551 30.50 11.69 11.08
N GLN A 552 31.65 12.33 10.83
CA GLN A 552 32.89 11.66 10.43
C GLN A 552 33.31 10.53 11.38
N LYS A 553 32.97 10.61 12.67
CA LYS A 553 33.24 9.54 13.66
C LYS A 553 32.52 8.22 13.31
N TRP A 554 31.38 8.31 12.63
CA TRP A 554 30.50 7.20 12.30
C TRP A 554 30.56 6.85 10.81
N GLN A 555 31.70 7.14 10.17
CA GLN A 555 32.01 6.73 8.81
C GLN A 555 32.99 5.57 8.84
N PHE A 556 32.70 4.54 8.05
CA PHE A 556 33.43 3.28 8.10
C PHE A 556 33.99 2.93 6.73
N GLY A 557 35.21 2.40 6.70
CA GLY A 557 35.80 1.75 5.53
C GLY A 557 36.18 0.29 5.82
N GLU A 558 36.79 -0.36 4.83
CA GLU A 558 37.13 -1.80 4.87
C GLU A 558 37.91 -2.23 6.13
N GLY A 559 38.74 -1.34 6.69
CA GLY A 559 39.53 -1.60 7.90
C GLY A 559 38.79 -1.48 9.25
N ASP A 560 37.52 -1.08 9.30
CA ASP A 560 36.84 -0.72 10.55
C ASP A 560 35.91 -1.81 11.13
N SER A 561 36.18 -3.08 10.84
CA SER A 561 35.32 -4.22 11.25
C SER A 561 35.12 -4.31 12.77
N GLU A 562 36.12 -3.97 13.59
CA GLU A 562 35.96 -3.94 15.05
C GLU A 562 35.13 -2.75 15.54
N SER A 563 35.29 -1.59 14.91
CA SER A 563 34.57 -0.37 15.26
C SER A 563 33.08 -0.49 14.96
N ILE A 564 32.71 -1.11 13.84
CA ILE A 564 31.29 -1.28 13.48
C ILE A 564 30.57 -2.27 14.39
N LYS A 565 31.25 -3.31 14.91
CA LYS A 565 30.66 -4.25 15.90
C LYS A 565 30.23 -3.55 17.19
N LYS A 566 30.91 -2.47 17.57
CA LYS A 566 30.57 -1.69 18.78
C LYS A 566 29.22 -0.95 18.66
N LEU A 567 28.70 -0.76 17.45
CA LEU A 567 27.39 -0.13 17.25
C LEU A 567 26.24 -0.91 17.89
N GLU A 568 26.33 -2.25 17.97
CA GLU A 568 25.27 -3.07 18.57
C GLU A 568 25.04 -2.74 20.04
N GLU A 569 26.12 -2.48 20.79
CA GLU A 569 26.03 -2.07 22.20
C GLU A 569 25.46 -0.67 22.34
N GLU A 570 25.82 0.24 21.44
CA GLU A 570 25.27 1.59 21.42
C GLU A 570 23.81 1.61 21.01
N GLU A 571 23.37 0.73 20.12
CA GLU A 571 21.98 0.58 19.69
C GLU A 571 21.11 0.13 20.87
N LYS A 572 21.59 -0.85 21.65
CA LYS A 572 20.91 -1.31 22.88
C LYS A 572 20.77 -0.19 23.91
N LYS A 573 21.83 0.61 24.11
CA LYS A 573 21.79 1.77 25.02
C LYS A 573 20.81 2.83 24.53
N LYS A 574 20.86 3.18 23.24
CA LYS A 574 19.97 4.15 22.60
C LYS A 574 18.51 3.74 22.71
N ARG A 575 18.19 2.47 22.43
CA ARG A 575 16.82 1.95 22.53
C ARG A 575 16.18 2.26 23.87
N ASN A 576 16.90 2.03 24.96
CA ASN A 576 16.39 2.32 26.32
C ASN A 576 16.16 3.82 26.54
N VAL A 577 17.04 4.68 26.01
CA VAL A 577 16.90 6.15 26.10
C VAL A 577 15.68 6.64 25.31
N ASP A 578 15.48 6.11 24.10
CA ASP A 578 14.36 6.49 23.24
C ASP A 578 13.02 6.03 23.84
N LEU A 579 12.94 4.79 24.33
CA LEU A 579 11.74 4.28 25.02
C LEU A 579 11.38 5.12 26.25
N ASN A 580 12.37 5.50 27.05
CA ASN A 580 12.15 6.37 28.22
C ASN A 580 11.68 7.77 27.81
N SER A 581 12.18 8.29 26.69
CA SER A 581 11.76 9.59 26.16
C SER A 581 10.32 9.55 25.67
N ILE A 582 9.93 8.52 24.91
CA ILE A 582 8.55 8.30 24.47
C ILE A 582 7.61 8.14 25.66
N SER A 583 8.00 7.37 26.68
CA SER A 583 7.18 7.20 27.89
C SER A 583 6.81 8.54 28.53
N LYS A 584 7.79 9.47 28.61
CA LYS A 584 7.57 10.82 29.13
C LYS A 584 6.65 11.65 28.26
N GLU A 585 6.84 11.65 26.94
CA GLU A 585 5.99 12.39 26.00
C GLU A 585 4.53 11.87 26.04
N LEU A 586 4.35 10.57 26.20
CA LEU A 586 3.03 9.96 26.35
C LEU A 586 2.43 10.10 27.75
N LYS A 587 3.12 10.76 28.68
CA LYS A 587 2.72 10.92 30.09
C LYS A 587 2.41 9.58 30.78
N LYS A 588 3.25 8.57 30.52
CA LYS A 588 3.18 7.24 31.14
C LYS A 588 4.46 6.98 31.95
N ASP A 589 4.31 6.44 33.15
CA ASP A 589 5.47 6.06 33.99
C ASP A 589 6.28 4.92 33.35
N THR A 590 5.60 3.95 32.74
CA THR A 590 6.20 2.88 31.93
C THR A 590 5.32 2.51 30.73
N LEU A 591 5.94 2.15 29.61
CA LEU A 591 5.24 1.66 28.42
C LEU A 591 4.83 0.18 28.60
N PRO A 592 3.59 -0.22 28.26
CA PRO A 592 3.20 -1.63 28.17
C PRO A 592 4.07 -2.38 27.15
N ASP A 593 4.26 -3.69 27.35
CA ASP A 593 5.17 -4.47 26.49
C ASP A 593 4.68 -4.57 25.04
N GLU A 594 3.37 -4.62 24.81
CA GLU A 594 2.79 -4.52 23.46
C GLU A 594 3.21 -3.22 22.75
N LEU A 595 3.19 -2.09 23.48
CA LEU A 595 3.59 -0.80 22.96
C LEU A 595 5.11 -0.75 22.75
N LYS A 596 5.92 -1.30 23.65
CA LYS A 596 7.38 -1.43 23.45
C LYS A 596 7.73 -2.26 22.21
N ASN A 597 7.00 -3.34 21.96
CA ASN A 597 7.23 -4.24 20.83
C ASN A 597 6.84 -3.59 19.49
N SER A 598 5.90 -2.64 19.51
CA SER A 598 5.53 -1.84 18.34
C SER A 598 6.52 -0.70 18.01
N ILE A 599 7.50 -0.42 18.89
CA ILE A 599 8.55 0.59 18.70
C ILE A 599 9.82 -0.10 18.23
N ILE A 600 10.28 0.28 17.04
CA ILE A 600 11.53 -0.16 16.47
C ILE A 600 12.52 0.99 16.56
N THR A 601 13.69 0.74 17.14
CA THR A 601 14.78 1.72 17.20
C THR A 601 15.98 1.13 16.47
N SER A 602 16.54 1.84 15.50
CA SER A 602 17.73 1.35 14.81
C SER A 602 18.68 2.45 14.35
N TYR A 603 19.94 2.08 14.16
CA TYR A 603 20.88 2.88 13.36
C TYR A 603 20.82 2.42 11.91
N ILE A 604 20.80 3.37 10.99
CA ILE A 604 20.87 3.10 9.56
C ILE A 604 22.16 3.70 8.99
N LEU A 605 22.94 2.87 8.30
CA LEU A 605 24.16 3.26 7.60
C LEU A 605 23.97 3.07 6.09
N PRO A 606 23.07 3.84 5.46
CA PRO A 606 22.69 3.64 4.06
C PRO A 606 23.84 3.88 3.08
N VAL A 607 24.77 4.80 3.36
CA VAL A 607 25.91 5.08 2.47
C VAL A 607 26.90 3.93 2.52
N LEU A 608 27.26 3.46 3.72
CA LEU A 608 28.09 2.29 3.90
C LEU A 608 27.47 1.05 3.25
N HIS A 609 26.19 0.77 3.51
CA HIS A 609 25.50 -0.38 2.94
C HIS A 609 25.55 -0.35 1.42
N THR A 610 25.17 0.79 0.83
CA THR A 610 25.10 0.92 -0.62
C THR A 610 26.49 0.94 -1.26
N SER A 611 27.50 1.53 -0.61
CA SER A 611 28.88 1.56 -1.12
C SER A 611 29.55 0.19 -1.14
N ILE A 612 29.27 -0.67 -0.16
CA ILE A 612 29.70 -2.08 -0.17
C ILE A 612 29.07 -2.80 -1.36
N LEU A 613 27.78 -2.59 -1.60
CA LEU A 613 27.05 -3.22 -2.69
C LEU A 613 27.30 -2.58 -4.07
N ALA A 614 27.97 -1.43 -4.11
CA ALA A 614 28.42 -0.77 -5.33
C ALA A 614 29.82 -1.25 -5.77
N GLN A 615 30.51 -2.08 -4.99
CA GLN A 615 31.83 -2.59 -5.36
C GLN A 615 31.79 -3.33 -6.71
N PRO A 616 32.81 -3.14 -7.57
CA PRO A 616 32.87 -3.83 -8.84
C PRO A 616 33.10 -5.33 -8.62
N THR A 617 32.33 -6.16 -9.32
CA THR A 617 32.54 -7.61 -9.42
C THR A 617 32.32 -8.05 -10.85
N ALA A 618 32.83 -9.23 -11.22
CA ALA A 618 32.35 -9.88 -12.42
C ALA A 618 30.85 -10.21 -12.28
N GLN A 619 30.14 -10.24 -13.41
CA GLN A 619 28.73 -10.60 -13.44
C GLN A 619 28.55 -12.05 -12.99
N GLY A 620 27.64 -12.29 -12.03
CA GLY A 620 27.41 -13.59 -11.42
C GLY A 620 28.26 -13.86 -10.17
N GLU A 621 29.20 -12.97 -9.82
CA GLU A 621 30.04 -13.08 -8.63
C GLU A 621 29.60 -12.14 -7.48
N GLU A 622 28.41 -11.55 -7.57
CA GLU A 622 27.89 -10.57 -6.61
C GLU A 622 27.83 -11.11 -5.16
N TYR A 623 27.58 -12.40 -4.99
CA TYR A 623 27.52 -13.06 -3.68
C TYR A 623 28.86 -12.99 -2.92
N THR A 624 29.99 -12.85 -3.63
CA THR A 624 31.32 -12.76 -3.01
C THR A 624 31.47 -11.49 -2.16
N ILE A 625 30.81 -10.39 -2.55
CA ILE A 625 30.78 -9.14 -1.79
C ILE A 625 30.01 -9.33 -0.49
N PHE A 626 28.86 -10.00 -0.55
CA PHE A 626 28.08 -10.34 0.65
C PHE A 626 28.87 -11.23 1.60
N GLN A 627 29.61 -12.22 1.10
CA GLN A 627 30.46 -13.08 1.92
C GLN A 627 31.64 -12.31 2.54
N LYS A 628 32.35 -11.53 1.73
CA LYS A 628 33.53 -10.78 2.17
C LYS A 628 33.17 -9.72 3.23
N TYR A 629 32.01 -9.09 3.10
CA TYR A 629 31.60 -7.95 3.93
C TYR A 629 30.34 -8.20 4.77
N GLU A 630 29.99 -9.47 5.03
CA GLU A 630 28.81 -9.87 5.79
C GLU A 630 28.70 -9.13 7.14
N THR A 631 29.82 -9.01 7.84
CA THR A 631 29.89 -8.32 9.13
C THR A 631 29.43 -6.87 9.01
N PHE A 632 29.90 -6.13 7.99
CA PHE A 632 29.50 -4.74 7.81
C PHE A 632 28.00 -4.65 7.49
N LEU A 633 27.54 -5.43 6.51
CA LEU A 633 26.15 -5.43 6.06
C LEU A 633 25.18 -5.73 7.21
N LYS A 634 25.53 -6.68 8.09
CA LYS A 634 24.76 -7.02 9.29
C LYS A 634 24.52 -5.83 10.23
N TYR A 635 25.50 -4.95 10.40
CA TYR A 635 25.43 -3.82 11.34
C TYR A 635 24.92 -2.50 10.72
N THR A 636 24.65 -2.47 9.41
CA THR A 636 24.13 -1.26 8.76
C THR A 636 22.66 -0.96 9.05
N GLY A 637 21.90 -1.91 9.59
CA GLY A 637 20.46 -1.78 9.88
C GLY A 637 19.53 -1.77 8.65
N ILE A 638 20.05 -1.69 7.42
CA ILE A 638 19.23 -1.59 6.20
C ILE A 638 18.45 -2.88 5.91
N SER A 639 19.11 -4.05 5.97
CA SER A 639 18.41 -5.32 5.77
C SER A 639 17.32 -5.56 6.82
N ASN A 640 17.59 -5.18 8.08
CA ASN A 640 16.63 -5.29 9.16
C ASN A 640 15.42 -4.37 8.94
N LEU A 641 15.63 -3.13 8.47
CA LEU A 641 14.55 -2.21 8.12
C LEU A 641 13.65 -2.78 7.02
N ILE A 642 14.24 -3.35 5.97
CA ILE A 642 13.49 -3.98 4.87
C ILE A 642 12.64 -5.14 5.41
N THR A 643 13.23 -6.05 6.18
CA THR A 643 12.53 -7.21 6.75
C THR A 643 11.41 -6.81 7.70
N ILE A 644 11.64 -5.89 8.63
CA ILE A 644 10.63 -5.44 9.60
C ILE A 644 9.44 -4.75 8.92
N THR A 645 9.72 -3.95 7.88
CA THR A 645 8.70 -3.27 7.08
C THR A 645 7.84 -4.29 6.35
N ASP A 646 8.47 -5.31 5.78
CA ASP A 646 7.79 -6.37 5.05
C ASP A 646 6.95 -7.28 5.95
N GLU A 647 7.50 -7.71 7.10
CA GLU A 647 6.77 -8.48 8.11
C GLU A 647 5.53 -7.76 8.62
N PHE A 648 5.64 -6.46 8.86
CA PHE A 648 4.51 -5.67 9.32
C PHE A 648 3.38 -5.64 8.28
N VAL A 649 3.74 -5.53 7.00
CA VAL A 649 2.77 -5.52 5.89
C VAL A 649 2.14 -6.90 5.72
N SER A 650 2.95 -7.96 5.73
CA SER A 650 2.49 -9.35 5.66
C SER A 650 1.51 -9.69 6.78
N ALA A 651 1.85 -9.36 8.04
CA ALA A 651 0.99 -9.62 9.19
C ALA A 651 -0.41 -8.99 9.07
N ARG A 652 -0.52 -7.82 8.43
CA ARG A 652 -1.79 -7.15 8.18
C ARG A 652 -2.59 -7.79 7.05
N GLN A 653 -1.90 -8.40 6.09
CA GLN A 653 -2.50 -9.03 4.91
C GLN A 653 -2.91 -10.49 5.14
N ASN A 654 -2.34 -11.17 6.15
CA ASN A 654 -2.57 -12.59 6.48
C ASN A 654 -4.03 -13.01 6.64
N VAL A 655 -4.90 -12.11 7.11
CA VAL A 655 -6.34 -12.40 7.24
C VAL A 655 -6.94 -12.83 5.90
N THR A 656 -6.48 -12.25 4.78
CA THR A 656 -7.03 -12.52 3.45
C THR A 656 -6.53 -13.85 2.87
N THR A 657 -5.27 -14.22 3.11
CA THR A 657 -4.67 -15.48 2.63
C THR A 657 -5.22 -16.68 3.39
N ASP A 658 -5.41 -16.56 4.71
CA ASP A 658 -6.02 -17.60 5.55
C ASP A 658 -7.47 -17.90 5.14
N GLU A 659 -8.23 -16.88 4.75
CA GLU A 659 -9.58 -17.07 4.22
C GLU A 659 -9.59 -17.90 2.92
N VAL A 660 -8.68 -17.60 1.99
CA VAL A 660 -8.55 -18.37 0.73
C VAL A 660 -8.20 -19.82 1.03
N LYS A 661 -7.23 -20.04 1.93
CA LYS A 661 -6.82 -21.38 2.36
C LYS A 661 -8.00 -22.17 2.95
N SER A 662 -8.79 -21.53 3.81
CA SER A 662 -10.00 -22.13 4.39
C SER A 662 -11.02 -22.52 3.31
N GLN A 663 -11.28 -21.64 2.34
CA GLN A 663 -12.21 -21.90 1.23
C GLN A 663 -11.77 -23.09 0.37
N LEU A 664 -10.48 -23.19 0.05
CA LEU A 664 -9.91 -24.31 -0.71
C LEU A 664 -9.97 -25.63 0.05
N LEU A 665 -9.68 -25.62 1.36
CA LEU A 665 -9.80 -26.79 2.22
C LEU A 665 -11.24 -27.29 2.30
N ASP A 666 -12.22 -26.39 2.33
CA ASP A 666 -13.63 -26.77 2.34
C ASP A 666 -14.07 -27.36 0.99
N LEU A 667 -13.63 -26.77 -0.13
CA LEU A 667 -13.87 -27.34 -1.46
C LEU A 667 -13.27 -28.75 -1.59
N HIS A 668 -12.05 -28.95 -1.07
CA HIS A 668 -11.38 -30.25 -1.06
C HIS A 668 -12.12 -31.33 -0.29
N LYS A 669 -12.60 -30.99 0.92
CA LYS A 669 -13.41 -31.89 1.75
C LYS A 669 -14.71 -32.26 1.05
N GLU A 670 -15.36 -31.28 0.42
CA GLU A 670 -16.62 -31.49 -0.31
C GLU A 670 -16.45 -32.48 -1.46
N ILE A 671 -15.36 -32.36 -2.22
CA ILE A 671 -15.02 -33.21 -3.37
C ILE A 671 -14.64 -34.64 -2.95
N ASN A 672 -13.94 -34.82 -1.83
CA ASN A 672 -13.46 -36.13 -1.38
C ASN A 672 -14.49 -36.97 -0.62
N SER A 673 -15.67 -36.43 -0.33
CA SER A 673 -16.75 -37.15 0.34
C SER A 673 -17.55 -38.04 -0.63
N LYS A 674 -17.45 -39.37 -0.46
CA LYS A 674 -18.20 -40.36 -1.27
C LYS A 674 -19.72 -40.10 -1.21
N ASN A 675 -20.24 -39.80 -0.03
CA ASN A 675 -21.67 -39.53 0.16
C ASN A 675 -22.10 -38.28 -0.61
N ASN A 676 -21.27 -37.21 -0.64
CA ASN A 676 -21.55 -36.00 -1.41
C ASN A 676 -21.55 -36.28 -2.92
N THR A 677 -20.61 -37.11 -3.41
CA THR A 677 -20.55 -37.46 -4.84
C THR A 677 -21.78 -38.25 -5.29
N ASP A 678 -22.29 -39.16 -4.46
CA ASP A 678 -23.47 -39.97 -4.79
C ASP A 678 -24.75 -39.13 -4.74
N ALA A 679 -24.89 -38.26 -3.73
CA ALA A 679 -25.97 -37.27 -3.65
C ALA A 679 -25.96 -36.29 -4.84
N ALA A 680 -24.78 -35.82 -5.26
CA ALA A 680 -24.64 -34.90 -6.38
C ALA A 680 -25.09 -35.53 -7.71
N ARG A 681 -24.73 -36.78 -7.97
CA ARG A 681 -25.19 -37.52 -9.16
C ARG A 681 -26.72 -37.70 -9.17
N SER A 682 -27.31 -38.03 -8.02
CA SER A 682 -28.77 -38.16 -7.89
C SER A 682 -29.50 -36.86 -8.26
N VAL A 683 -29.02 -35.73 -7.73
CA VAL A 683 -29.64 -34.42 -7.97
C VAL A 683 -29.50 -33.98 -9.43
N LEU A 684 -28.34 -34.22 -10.07
CA LEU A 684 -28.14 -33.88 -11.48
C LEU A 684 -29.03 -34.66 -12.44
N GLN A 685 -29.27 -35.94 -12.16
CA GLN A 685 -30.19 -36.74 -12.96
C GLN A 685 -31.61 -36.15 -12.96
N VAL A 686 -32.04 -35.56 -11.84
CA VAL A 686 -33.35 -34.91 -11.74
C VAL A 686 -33.36 -33.54 -12.41
N LEU A 687 -32.31 -32.73 -12.19
CA LEU A 687 -32.20 -31.37 -12.76
C LEU A 687 -32.07 -31.38 -14.29
N ASN A 688 -31.34 -32.34 -14.87
CA ASN A 688 -31.19 -32.45 -16.33
C ASN A 688 -32.50 -32.89 -17.03
N ARG A 689 -33.48 -33.43 -16.29
CA ARG A 689 -34.79 -33.85 -16.83
C ARG A 689 -35.85 -32.74 -16.86
N LYS A 690 -35.61 -31.59 -16.21
CA LYS A 690 -36.57 -30.48 -16.13
C LYS A 690 -35.86 -29.15 -16.43
N GLU A 691 -36.05 -28.59 -17.63
CA GLU A 691 -35.68 -27.20 -17.89
C GLU A 691 -36.50 -26.28 -16.98
N SER A 692 -35.90 -25.66 -15.96
CA SER A 692 -36.62 -24.74 -15.08
C SER A 692 -36.01 -23.34 -15.09
N LYS A 693 -36.87 -22.35 -15.37
CA LYS A 693 -36.60 -20.91 -15.26
C LYS A 693 -37.29 -20.37 -14.01
N ASN A 694 -36.65 -20.47 -12.84
CA ASN A 694 -37.17 -19.87 -11.60
C ASN A 694 -36.20 -18.80 -11.06
N GLY A 695 -36.64 -17.53 -11.11
CA GLY A 695 -35.88 -16.38 -10.60
C GLY A 695 -36.73 -15.21 -10.04
N LYS A 696 -38.05 -15.19 -10.30
CA LYS A 696 -38.90 -14.03 -9.97
C LYS A 696 -39.13 -13.81 -8.46
N ASN A 697 -39.04 -14.86 -7.63
CA ASN A 697 -39.32 -14.75 -6.18
C ASN A 697 -38.13 -14.22 -5.36
N ILE A 698 -36.89 -14.47 -5.82
CA ILE A 698 -35.68 -13.98 -5.14
C ILE A 698 -35.51 -12.47 -5.34
N ASP A 699 -35.86 -11.97 -6.53
CA ASP A 699 -35.76 -10.53 -6.85
C ASP A 699 -36.66 -9.69 -5.94
N HIS A 700 -37.90 -10.14 -5.68
CA HIS A 700 -38.78 -9.50 -4.71
C HIS A 700 -38.21 -9.49 -3.29
N LEU A 701 -37.55 -10.57 -2.85
CA LEU A 701 -36.89 -10.62 -1.54
C LEU A 701 -35.71 -9.64 -1.47
N LEU A 702 -34.97 -9.45 -2.57
CA LEU A 702 -33.87 -8.48 -2.65
C LEU A 702 -34.38 -7.03 -2.65
N ILE A 703 -35.48 -6.73 -3.36
CA ILE A 703 -36.13 -5.42 -3.32
C ILE A 703 -36.60 -5.10 -1.90
N CYS A 704 -37.24 -6.06 -1.22
CA CYS A 704 -37.64 -5.90 0.17
C CYS A 704 -36.44 -5.71 1.11
N PHE A 705 -35.34 -6.42 0.88
CA PHE A 705 -34.10 -6.25 1.65
C PHE A 705 -33.52 -4.84 1.48
N ASP A 706 -33.39 -4.36 0.24
CA ASP A 706 -32.93 -3.00 -0.07
C ASP A 706 -33.77 -1.94 0.64
N LYS A 707 -35.10 -2.09 0.59
CA LYS A 707 -36.03 -1.21 1.29
C LYS A 707 -35.83 -1.25 2.81
N SER A 708 -35.76 -2.45 3.41
CA SER A 708 -35.57 -2.61 4.86
C SER A 708 -34.25 -2.02 5.36
N ILE A 709 -33.16 -2.15 4.59
CA ILE A 709 -31.87 -1.54 4.96
C ILE A 709 -31.97 -0.02 4.90
N LYS A 710 -32.54 0.54 3.83
CA LYS A 710 -32.71 1.99 3.71
C LYS A 710 -33.57 2.57 4.83
N GLU A 711 -34.67 1.89 5.19
CA GLU A 711 -35.53 2.26 6.31
C GLU A 711 -34.77 2.19 7.64
N MET A 712 -34.05 1.10 7.91
CA MET A 712 -33.23 0.94 9.11
C MET A 712 -32.13 2.00 9.23
N LEU A 713 -31.44 2.33 8.13
CA LEU A 713 -30.44 3.39 8.13
C LEU A 713 -31.06 4.76 8.44
N CYS A 714 -32.26 5.05 7.92
CA CYS A 714 -32.97 6.27 8.28
C CYS A 714 -33.35 6.26 9.77
N GLU A 715 -33.89 5.16 10.28
CA GLU A 715 -34.27 5.01 11.69
C GLU A 715 -33.08 5.21 12.64
N VAL A 716 -31.94 4.57 12.38
CA VAL A 716 -30.74 4.72 13.23
C VAL A 716 -30.18 6.14 13.18
N VAL A 717 -30.24 6.81 12.02
CA VAL A 717 -29.82 8.21 11.91
C VAL A 717 -30.80 9.15 12.63
N GLU A 718 -32.10 8.88 12.57
CA GLU A 718 -33.15 9.68 13.22
C GLU A 718 -33.26 9.43 14.73
N THR A 719 -32.70 8.34 15.25
CA THR A 719 -32.74 7.98 16.67
C THR A 719 -31.36 8.06 17.33
N GLU A 720 -30.46 7.12 17.06
CA GLU A 720 -29.16 6.99 17.72
C GLU A 720 -28.20 8.14 17.37
N VAL A 721 -28.03 8.44 16.08
CA VAL A 721 -27.17 9.55 15.63
C VAL A 721 -27.75 10.88 16.14
N ASP A 722 -29.06 11.07 16.02
CA ASP A 722 -29.76 12.25 16.53
C ASP A 722 -29.51 12.48 18.03
N ALA A 723 -29.62 11.42 18.85
CA ALA A 723 -29.37 11.49 20.28
C ALA A 723 -27.91 11.84 20.61
N VAL A 724 -26.95 11.21 19.92
CA VAL A 724 -25.52 11.49 20.10
C VAL A 724 -25.17 12.93 19.71
N LEU A 725 -25.71 13.41 18.58
CA LEU A 725 -25.50 14.78 18.12
C LEU A 725 -26.15 15.82 19.07
N LYS A 726 -27.35 15.56 19.59
CA LYS A 726 -28.00 16.41 20.61
C LYS A 726 -27.18 16.50 21.90
N ASN A 727 -26.63 15.39 22.36
CA ASN A 727 -25.73 15.38 23.52
C ASN A 727 -24.44 16.18 23.21
N ASN A 728 -23.88 16.00 22.01
CA ASN A 728 -22.71 16.73 21.57
C ASN A 728 -22.94 18.24 21.49
N ILE A 729 -24.15 18.71 21.13
CA ILE A 729 -24.50 20.14 21.16
C ILE A 729 -24.38 20.73 22.56
N ALA A 730 -24.82 20.01 23.60
CA ALA A 730 -24.68 20.48 24.98
C ALA A 730 -23.20 20.63 25.38
N GLN A 731 -22.39 19.63 25.03
CA GLN A 731 -20.94 19.64 25.29
C GLN A 731 -20.22 20.74 24.49
N ALA A 732 -20.55 20.90 23.21
CA ALA A 732 -19.99 21.93 22.35
C ALA A 732 -20.36 23.34 22.84
N ASN A 733 -21.60 23.57 23.28
CA ASN A 733 -22.02 24.84 23.87
C ASN A 733 -21.27 25.14 25.17
N GLU A 734 -21.10 24.16 26.06
CA GLU A 734 -20.34 24.33 27.30
C GLU A 734 -18.86 24.65 27.00
N THR A 735 -18.26 23.91 26.07
CA THR A 735 -16.86 24.06 25.70
C THR A 735 -16.61 25.37 24.96
N TRP A 736 -17.55 25.78 24.09
CA TRP A 736 -17.56 27.09 23.44
C TRP A 736 -17.57 28.21 24.47
N ARG A 737 -18.47 28.17 25.46
CA ARG A 737 -18.53 29.19 26.53
C ARG A 737 -17.22 29.30 27.31
N LYS A 738 -16.52 28.18 27.55
CA LYS A 738 -15.22 28.16 28.25
C LYS A 738 -14.05 28.72 27.42
N HIS A 739 -14.14 28.65 26.08
CA HIS A 739 -13.02 28.93 25.19
C HIS A 739 -13.22 30.17 24.30
N LYS A 740 -14.45 30.68 24.12
CA LYS A 740 -14.75 31.77 23.20
C LYS A 740 -13.93 33.04 23.45
N ASP A 741 -13.67 33.35 24.73
CA ASP A 741 -12.90 34.55 25.11
C ASP A 741 -11.39 34.40 24.83
N ARG A 742 -10.91 33.15 24.68
CA ARG A 742 -9.53 32.84 24.29
C ARG A 742 -9.31 32.96 22.78
N ILE A 743 -10.39 33.03 21.99
CA ILE A 743 -10.33 33.26 20.54
C ILE A 743 -10.13 34.76 20.30
N GLN A 744 -8.93 35.11 19.86
CA GLN A 744 -8.51 36.51 19.63
C GLN A 744 -8.33 36.88 18.16
N SER A 745 -8.46 35.91 17.23
CA SER A 745 -8.26 36.14 15.81
C SER A 745 -9.30 35.38 14.98
N ILE A 746 -9.70 35.98 13.87
CA ILE A 746 -10.61 35.36 12.90
C ILE A 746 -9.95 34.22 12.13
N GLY A 747 -8.60 34.14 12.12
CA GLY A 747 -7.87 33.09 11.43
C GLY A 747 -8.09 31.68 11.98
N VAL A 748 -8.63 31.57 13.19
CA VAL A 748 -9.07 30.29 13.78
C VAL A 748 -10.18 29.65 12.92
N PHE A 749 -11.00 30.45 12.24
CA PHE A 749 -12.11 29.99 11.39
C PHE A 749 -11.69 29.57 9.98
N SER A 750 -10.38 29.52 9.66
CA SER A 750 -9.90 29.20 8.32
C SER A 750 -10.42 27.83 7.82
N PRO A 751 -11.20 27.80 6.71
CA PRO A 751 -11.77 26.57 6.16
C PRO A 751 -10.74 25.58 5.64
N HIS A 752 -9.54 26.06 5.30
CA HIS A 752 -8.45 25.23 4.80
C HIS A 752 -7.99 24.19 5.84
N PHE A 753 -7.97 24.57 7.12
CA PHE A 753 -7.47 23.73 8.21
C PHE A 753 -8.58 22.92 8.90
N ASN A 754 -9.83 22.98 8.43
CA ASN A 754 -10.96 22.28 9.05
C ASN A 754 -11.09 22.54 10.57
N GLY A 755 -10.73 23.74 11.04
CA GLY A 755 -10.70 24.11 12.46
C GLY A 755 -9.61 23.45 13.31
N LYS A 756 -8.64 22.76 12.69
CA LYS A 756 -7.38 22.27 13.29
C LYS A 756 -6.20 23.20 12.97
N ASN A 757 -6.41 24.51 12.87
CA ASN A 757 -5.36 25.44 12.43
C ASN A 757 -4.17 25.46 13.42
N PRO A 758 -2.95 25.02 13.00
CA PRO A 758 -1.82 24.82 13.91
C PRO A 758 -1.26 26.12 14.49
N MET A 759 -1.62 27.28 13.94
CA MET A 759 -1.12 28.60 14.39
C MET A 759 -1.84 29.14 15.63
N TYR A 760 -2.90 28.47 16.09
CA TYR A 760 -3.73 28.94 17.18
C TYR A 760 -3.87 27.89 18.28
N LYS A 761 -3.81 28.35 19.54
CA LYS A 761 -3.97 27.49 20.72
C LYS A 761 -5.36 26.87 20.84
N VAL A 762 -6.38 27.57 20.35
CA VAL A 762 -7.76 27.09 20.34
C VAL A 762 -8.05 26.44 19.00
N LEU A 763 -8.32 25.13 19.02
CA LEU A 763 -8.75 24.37 17.85
C LEU A 763 -10.28 24.27 17.88
N LEU A 764 -10.96 24.89 16.92
CA LEU A 764 -12.43 24.86 16.86
C LEU A 764 -12.95 23.44 16.65
N TYR A 765 -12.20 22.59 15.93
CA TYR A 765 -12.58 21.18 15.76
C TYR A 765 -12.81 20.50 17.12
N ASN A 766 -11.90 20.71 18.08
CA ASN A 766 -12.01 20.14 19.42
C ASN A 766 -13.16 20.74 20.22
N ILE A 767 -13.51 22.01 19.99
CA ILE A 767 -14.67 22.61 20.66
C ILE A 767 -15.97 21.93 20.20
N PHE A 768 -16.06 21.56 18.93
CA PHE A 768 -17.28 21.03 18.33
C PHE A 768 -17.42 19.52 18.45
N PHE A 769 -16.32 18.77 18.39
CA PHE A 769 -16.37 17.32 18.16
C PHE A 769 -15.57 16.48 19.16
N ASP A 770 -14.91 17.10 20.15
CA ASP A 770 -14.16 16.34 21.15
C ASP A 770 -15.08 15.43 21.99
N GLY A 771 -14.66 14.18 22.19
CA GLY A 771 -15.45 13.13 22.84
C GLY A 771 -16.61 12.55 22.01
N LEU A 772 -16.82 13.01 20.77
CA LEU A 772 -17.84 12.43 19.88
C LEU A 772 -17.43 11.06 19.35
N GLU A 773 -16.13 10.87 19.07
CA GLU A 773 -15.58 9.62 18.54
C GLU A 773 -15.87 8.40 19.42
N ASP A 774 -15.82 8.55 20.74
CA ASP A 774 -16.10 7.44 21.68
C ASP A 774 -17.58 7.03 21.66
N LYS A 775 -18.47 7.94 21.24
CA LYS A 775 -19.93 7.72 21.14
C LYS A 775 -20.34 7.18 19.78
N GLU A 776 -19.62 7.56 18.73
CA GLU A 776 -19.85 7.09 17.35
C GLU A 776 -19.57 5.59 17.17
N GLY A 777 -18.58 5.04 17.88
CA GLY A 777 -18.25 3.60 17.82
C GLY A 777 -19.45 2.70 18.12
N HIS A 778 -20.28 3.05 19.10
CA HIS A 778 -21.52 2.33 19.41
C HIS A 778 -22.52 2.39 18.26
N ILE A 779 -22.69 3.56 17.62
CA ILE A 779 -23.58 3.72 16.46
C ILE A 779 -23.13 2.80 15.33
N PHE A 780 -21.83 2.78 15.03
CA PHE A 780 -21.29 1.95 13.95
C PHE A 780 -21.47 0.45 14.24
N GLN A 781 -21.30 0.04 15.51
CA GLN A 781 -21.58 -1.33 15.94
C GLN A 781 -23.06 -1.68 15.83
N GLU A 782 -23.96 -0.78 16.23
CA GLU A 782 -25.41 -1.00 16.16
C GLU A 782 -25.90 -1.11 14.71
N ILE A 783 -25.44 -0.22 13.82
CA ILE A 783 -25.74 -0.32 12.38
C ILE A 783 -25.28 -1.68 11.86
N LYS A 784 -24.05 -2.10 12.19
CA LYS A 784 -23.52 -3.40 11.77
C LYS A 784 -24.37 -4.56 12.29
N LEU A 785 -24.72 -4.57 13.57
CA LEU A 785 -25.55 -5.61 14.20
C LEU A 785 -26.94 -5.71 13.57
N ARG A 786 -27.61 -4.57 13.31
CA ARG A 786 -28.92 -4.53 12.65
C ARG A 786 -28.86 -5.02 11.22
N ILE A 787 -27.83 -4.63 10.47
CA ILE A 787 -27.57 -5.13 9.12
C ILE A 787 -27.38 -6.66 9.16
N GLU A 788 -26.55 -7.18 10.06
CA GLU A 788 -26.34 -8.61 10.23
C GLU A 788 -27.64 -9.35 10.59
N GLY A 789 -28.48 -8.75 11.45
CA GLY A 789 -29.80 -9.28 11.78
C GLY A 789 -30.73 -9.36 10.58
N LEU A 790 -30.80 -8.29 9.77
CA LEU A 790 -31.57 -8.26 8.52
C LEU A 790 -31.03 -9.28 7.51
N LEU A 791 -29.71 -9.36 7.32
CA LEU A 791 -29.08 -10.36 6.46
C LEU A 791 -29.44 -11.78 6.89
N LYS A 792 -29.35 -12.11 8.18
CA LYS A 792 -29.76 -13.43 8.72
C LYS A 792 -31.24 -13.71 8.46
N LYS A 793 -32.12 -12.72 8.64
CA LYS A 793 -33.56 -12.84 8.38
C LYS A 793 -33.84 -13.11 6.89
N TYR A 794 -33.20 -12.37 5.99
CA TYR A 794 -33.38 -12.55 4.55
C TYR A 794 -32.68 -13.81 4.03
N LYS A 795 -31.53 -14.21 4.57
CA LYS A 795 -30.90 -15.52 4.33
C LYS A 795 -31.89 -16.65 4.56
N ARG A 796 -32.57 -16.66 5.73
CA ARG A 796 -33.57 -17.69 6.05
C ARG A 796 -34.75 -17.69 5.07
N LYS A 797 -35.20 -16.51 4.62
CA LYS A 797 -36.29 -16.40 3.63
C LYS A 797 -35.87 -16.89 2.25
N ILE A 798 -34.69 -16.50 1.78
CA ILE A 798 -34.16 -16.93 0.49
C ILE A 798 -33.91 -18.43 0.52
N LEU A 799 -33.27 -18.95 1.57
CA LEU A 799 -33.04 -20.39 1.74
C LEU A 799 -34.36 -21.18 1.74
N ARG A 800 -35.38 -20.71 2.49
CA ARG A 800 -36.71 -21.34 2.48
C ARG A 800 -37.33 -21.37 1.09
N GLN A 801 -37.32 -20.23 0.40
CA GLN A 801 -37.84 -20.14 -0.96
C GLN A 801 -37.10 -21.10 -1.91
N CYS A 802 -35.77 -21.18 -1.80
CA CYS A 802 -34.97 -22.09 -2.62
C CYS A 802 -35.29 -23.55 -2.31
N MET A 803 -35.49 -23.90 -1.04
CA MET A 803 -35.86 -25.26 -0.64
C MET A 803 -37.29 -25.62 -1.09
N GLU A 804 -38.24 -24.68 -1.05
CA GLU A 804 -39.59 -24.90 -1.59
C GLU A 804 -39.57 -25.13 -3.10
N ASP A 805 -38.78 -24.34 -3.83
CA ASP A 805 -38.58 -24.51 -5.27
C ASP A 805 -37.87 -25.83 -5.59
N LEU A 806 -36.89 -26.22 -4.76
CA LEU A 806 -36.17 -27.49 -4.86
C LEU A 806 -37.09 -28.69 -4.62
N ASN A 807 -37.90 -28.66 -3.56
CA ASN A 807 -38.83 -29.75 -3.23
C ASN A 807 -39.86 -29.97 -4.35
N LYS A 808 -40.35 -28.89 -4.97
CA LYS A 808 -41.20 -28.97 -6.17
C LYS A 808 -40.50 -29.60 -7.38
N LEU A 809 -39.18 -29.41 -7.50
CA LEU A 809 -38.38 -29.97 -8.59
C LEU A 809 -38.02 -31.44 -8.35
N LEU A 810 -37.62 -31.80 -7.13
CA LEU A 810 -37.07 -33.10 -6.78
C LEU A 810 -38.11 -34.21 -6.58
N SER A 811 -39.37 -33.89 -6.26
CA SER A 811 -40.43 -34.87 -5.91
C SER A 811 -40.07 -35.72 -4.66
N ASP A 812 -41.04 -36.36 -4.01
CA ASP A 812 -40.92 -36.98 -2.67
C ASP A 812 -39.93 -38.16 -2.52
N ASN A 813 -39.14 -38.50 -3.55
CA ASN A 813 -38.35 -39.73 -3.63
C ASN A 813 -36.82 -39.56 -3.38
N GLN A 814 -36.34 -38.39 -2.95
CA GLN A 814 -34.92 -38.18 -2.62
C GLN A 814 -34.65 -38.44 -1.14
N ASP A 815 -33.52 -39.07 -0.82
CA ASP A 815 -33.14 -39.38 0.56
C ASP A 815 -32.79 -38.12 1.38
N GLN A 816 -32.92 -38.23 2.70
CA GLN A 816 -32.71 -37.12 3.63
C GLN A 816 -31.28 -36.53 3.56
N PHE A 817 -30.28 -37.37 3.26
CA PHE A 817 -28.90 -36.91 3.12
C PHE A 817 -28.74 -36.04 1.87
N THR A 818 -29.31 -36.45 0.74
CA THR A 818 -29.28 -35.68 -0.51
C THR A 818 -29.97 -34.31 -0.38
N LEU A 819 -31.13 -34.25 0.28
CA LEU A 819 -31.82 -32.99 0.55
C LEU A 819 -31.00 -32.07 1.47
N GLN A 820 -30.35 -32.65 2.49
CA GLN A 820 -29.48 -31.90 3.39
C GLN A 820 -28.20 -31.41 2.69
N PHE A 821 -27.63 -32.21 1.79
CA PHE A 821 -26.49 -31.83 0.96
C PHE A 821 -26.81 -30.62 0.08
N VAL A 822 -27.94 -30.62 -0.64
CA VAL A 822 -28.33 -29.49 -1.49
C VAL A 822 -28.62 -28.24 -0.66
N LYS A 823 -29.30 -28.40 0.48
CA LYS A 823 -29.56 -27.31 1.43
C LYS A 823 -28.26 -26.66 1.91
N ASN A 824 -27.27 -27.46 2.30
CA ASN A 824 -25.98 -26.97 2.77
C ASN A 824 -25.23 -26.18 1.68
N ASN A 825 -25.28 -26.63 0.42
CA ASN A 825 -24.65 -25.92 -0.69
C ASN A 825 -25.34 -24.59 -1.01
N ILE A 826 -26.67 -24.55 -1.04
CA ILE A 826 -27.42 -23.28 -1.20
C ILE A 826 -27.10 -22.33 -0.04
N GLU A 827 -27.06 -22.85 1.18
CA GLU A 827 -26.75 -22.07 2.37
C GLU A 827 -25.32 -21.49 2.32
N LYS A 828 -24.33 -22.26 1.86
CA LYS A 828 -22.95 -21.83 1.65
C LYS A 828 -22.84 -20.72 0.61
N GLN A 829 -23.47 -20.88 -0.56
CA GLN A 829 -23.49 -19.86 -1.62
C GLN A 829 -24.14 -18.55 -1.14
N LEU A 830 -25.19 -18.66 -0.32
CA LEU A 830 -25.80 -17.50 0.33
C LEU A 830 -24.86 -16.86 1.36
N ASP A 831 -24.20 -17.64 2.22
CA ASP A 831 -23.25 -17.12 3.19
C ASP A 831 -22.10 -16.36 2.52
N GLU A 832 -21.57 -16.88 1.41
CA GLU A 832 -20.55 -16.19 0.63
C GLU A 832 -21.06 -14.87 0.05
N ALA A 833 -22.23 -14.87 -0.60
CA ALA A 833 -22.83 -13.66 -1.16
C ALA A 833 -23.12 -12.60 -0.07
N LEU A 834 -23.57 -13.02 1.12
CA LEU A 834 -23.84 -12.14 2.26
C LEU A 834 -22.54 -11.62 2.91
N ALA A 835 -21.50 -12.44 2.97
CA ALA A 835 -20.18 -12.02 3.45
C ALA A 835 -19.56 -10.93 2.55
N TRP A 836 -19.81 -10.99 1.25
CA TRP A 836 -19.46 -9.92 0.31
C TRP A 836 -20.16 -8.60 0.60
N TYR A 837 -21.45 -8.65 0.99
CA TYR A 837 -22.21 -7.46 1.37
C TYR A 837 -21.67 -6.82 2.67
N LEU A 838 -21.35 -7.63 3.69
CA LEU A 838 -20.73 -7.16 4.94
C LEU A 838 -19.28 -6.69 4.75
N GLY A 839 -18.68 -7.03 3.61
CA GLY A 839 -17.57 -6.29 3.06
C GLY A 839 -16.20 -6.93 3.19
N LYS A 840 -16.10 -8.26 3.07
CA LYS A 840 -14.81 -8.94 3.16
C LYS A 840 -13.73 -8.54 2.12
N LYS A 841 -14.09 -7.88 1.01
CA LYS A 841 -13.19 -7.83 -0.16
C LYS A 841 -12.93 -6.43 -0.78
N ARG A 842 -13.94 -5.53 -0.94
CA ARG A 842 -13.71 -4.12 -1.39
C ARG A 842 -14.55 -3.10 -0.63
N ARG A 843 -14.03 -2.04 0.00
CA ARG A 843 -14.78 -0.94 0.68
C ARG A 843 -15.79 -1.36 1.79
N PRO A 844 -15.36 -2.11 2.82
CA PRO A 844 -16.23 -2.78 3.81
C PRO A 844 -17.36 -1.93 4.39
N PHE A 845 -18.53 -2.50 4.70
CA PHE A 845 -19.50 -1.87 5.60
C PHE A 845 -19.02 -2.08 7.05
N ASN A 846 -17.79 -1.63 7.34
CA ASN A 846 -17.14 -1.75 8.64
C ASN A 846 -17.02 -0.39 9.32
N GLU A 847 -16.59 -0.43 10.57
CA GLU A 847 -16.40 0.74 11.41
C GLU A 847 -15.48 1.79 10.77
N LYS A 848 -14.36 1.39 10.16
CA LYS A 848 -13.42 2.31 9.48
C LYS A 848 -14.09 3.09 8.34
N ALA A 849 -14.86 2.42 7.50
CA ALA A 849 -15.54 3.08 6.37
C ALA A 849 -16.69 3.98 6.83
N MET A 850 -17.46 3.55 7.83
CA MET A 850 -18.52 4.36 8.42
C MET A 850 -17.97 5.59 9.14
N LYS A 851 -16.87 5.43 9.91
CA LYS A 851 -16.14 6.52 10.55
C LYS A 851 -15.68 7.54 9.52
N LYS A 852 -15.03 7.11 8.43
CA LYS A 852 -14.65 8.01 7.33
C LYS A 852 -15.85 8.75 6.73
N CYS A 853 -16.98 8.06 6.50
CA CYS A 853 -18.19 8.72 6.00
C CYS A 853 -18.72 9.77 7.00
N PHE A 854 -18.64 9.50 8.30
CA PHE A 854 -19.06 10.40 9.36
C PHE A 854 -18.14 11.62 9.45
N GLU A 855 -16.82 11.42 9.46
CA GLU A 855 -15.80 12.48 9.48
C GLU A 855 -15.89 13.40 8.25
N GLU A 856 -16.08 12.84 7.06
CA GLU A 856 -16.32 13.64 5.85
C GLU A 856 -17.59 14.48 5.98
N SER A 857 -18.64 13.93 6.62
CA SER A 857 -19.90 14.64 6.87
C SER A 857 -19.77 15.74 7.93
N GLN A 858 -19.02 15.47 9.01
CA GLN A 858 -18.63 16.45 10.03
C GLN A 858 -17.88 17.62 9.39
N ASN A 859 -16.81 17.34 8.63
CA ASN A 859 -16.00 18.35 7.99
C ASN A 859 -16.80 19.17 6.97
N GLN A 860 -17.67 18.52 6.18
CA GLN A 860 -18.55 19.21 5.24
C GLN A 860 -19.52 20.17 5.96
N SER A 861 -20.18 19.70 7.02
CA SER A 861 -21.11 20.52 7.80
C SER A 861 -20.39 21.68 8.48
N PHE A 862 -19.24 21.41 9.08
CA PHE A 862 -18.44 22.39 9.80
C PHE A 862 -17.91 23.50 8.89
N LYS A 863 -17.44 23.14 7.68
CA LYS A 863 -17.09 24.13 6.65
C LYS A 863 -18.27 25.01 6.28
N THR A 864 -19.42 24.39 6.02
CA THR A 864 -20.60 25.06 5.48
C THR A 864 -21.21 26.06 6.47
N TYR A 865 -21.31 25.68 7.75
CA TYR A 865 -22.05 26.46 8.74
C TYR A 865 -21.18 27.29 9.69
N ILE A 866 -19.92 26.92 9.91
CA ILE A 866 -19.06 27.60 10.87
C ILE A 866 -17.87 28.26 10.19
N LEU A 867 -17.05 27.50 9.45
CA LEU A 867 -15.76 28.02 8.97
C LEU A 867 -15.93 29.06 7.85
N VAL A 868 -16.56 28.68 6.73
CA VAL A 868 -16.70 29.56 5.56
C VAL A 868 -17.49 30.84 5.88
N PRO A 869 -18.64 30.80 6.58
CA PRO A 869 -19.40 32.01 6.87
C PRO A 869 -18.66 32.99 7.78
N ASN A 870 -17.80 32.50 8.67
CA ASN A 870 -17.11 33.32 9.67
C ASN A 870 -15.71 33.77 9.24
N PHE A 871 -15.13 33.16 8.20
CA PHE A 871 -13.80 33.48 7.73
C PHE A 871 -13.79 34.65 6.73
N SER A 872 -14.03 35.87 7.23
CA SER A 872 -13.93 37.12 6.47
C SER A 872 -13.32 38.22 7.33
N HIS A 873 -12.42 39.02 6.75
CA HIS A 873 -11.72 40.10 7.44
C HIS A 873 -12.65 41.27 7.81
N ASN A 874 -13.72 41.47 7.04
CA ASN A 874 -14.73 42.49 7.31
C ASN A 874 -15.74 42.10 8.38
N ARG A 875 -15.81 40.81 8.76
CA ARG A 875 -16.66 40.37 9.85
C ARG A 875 -15.91 40.60 11.16
N PRO A 876 -16.40 41.47 12.07
CA PRO A 876 -15.79 41.62 13.38
C PRO A 876 -15.74 40.27 14.09
N LEU A 877 -14.65 40.01 14.82
CA LEU A 877 -14.47 38.75 15.55
C LEU A 877 -15.66 38.43 16.46
N GLU A 878 -16.24 39.45 17.11
CA GLU A 878 -17.41 39.27 17.96
C GLU A 878 -18.67 38.86 17.18
N ILE A 879 -18.85 39.35 15.95
CA ILE A 879 -19.92 38.88 15.06
C ILE A 879 -19.66 37.44 14.60
N ALA A 880 -18.40 37.07 14.33
CA ALA A 880 -18.04 35.68 14.02
C ALA A 880 -18.30 34.74 15.21
N LYS A 881 -17.99 35.17 16.43
CA LYS A 881 -18.31 34.43 17.66
C LYS A 881 -19.81 34.29 17.86
N GLN A 882 -20.58 35.38 17.71
CA GLN A 882 -22.04 35.35 17.81
C GLN A 882 -22.65 34.42 16.76
N SER A 883 -22.25 34.58 15.49
CA SER A 883 -22.69 33.72 14.40
C SER A 883 -22.31 32.25 14.63
N THR A 884 -21.18 31.98 15.29
CA THR A 884 -20.81 30.61 15.68
C THR A 884 -21.76 30.08 16.73
N GLU A 885 -22.00 30.85 17.80
CA GLU A 885 -22.91 30.49 18.89
C GLU A 885 -24.34 30.19 18.38
N GLU A 886 -24.84 31.00 17.44
CA GLU A 886 -26.14 30.81 16.79
C GLU A 886 -26.20 29.56 15.87
N ASN A 887 -25.06 29.12 15.33
CA ASN A 887 -24.99 28.03 14.36
C ASN A 887 -24.43 26.71 14.91
N ILE A 888 -24.05 26.61 16.20
CA ILE A 888 -23.54 25.34 16.79
C ILE A 888 -24.52 24.19 16.56
N GLU A 889 -25.79 24.39 16.93
CA GLU A 889 -26.83 23.37 16.77
C GLU A 889 -27.02 23.01 15.29
N LYS A 890 -27.13 24.02 14.43
CA LYS A 890 -27.30 23.81 12.99
C LYS A 890 -26.13 23.04 12.38
N CYS A 891 -24.90 23.37 12.76
CA CYS A 891 -23.69 22.69 12.30
C CYS A 891 -23.68 21.22 12.70
N ILE A 892 -23.98 20.92 13.98
CA ILE A 892 -23.90 19.56 14.48
C ILE A 892 -25.06 18.71 13.95
N MET A 893 -26.30 19.23 13.94
CA MET A 893 -27.47 18.47 13.47
C MET A 893 -27.45 18.15 11.97
N ASN A 894 -26.86 19.03 11.15
CA ASN A 894 -26.77 18.82 9.70
C ASN A 894 -25.74 17.76 9.28
N ILE A 895 -25.03 17.14 10.22
CA ILE A 895 -24.17 15.97 9.93
C ILE A 895 -25.01 14.77 9.47
N LYS A 896 -26.26 14.67 9.94
CA LYS A 896 -27.16 13.53 9.68
C LYS A 896 -27.42 13.28 8.20
N ASP A 897 -27.76 14.32 7.44
CA ASP A 897 -28.20 14.16 6.05
C ASP A 897 -27.05 13.72 5.12
N PRO A 898 -25.87 14.36 5.14
CA PRO A 898 -24.71 13.90 4.38
C PRO A 898 -24.26 12.49 4.80
N PHE A 899 -24.31 12.18 6.10
CA PHE A 899 -23.95 10.86 6.61
C PHE A 899 -24.92 9.78 6.09
N LEU A 900 -26.22 10.00 6.20
CA LEU A 900 -27.25 9.09 5.68
C LEU A 900 -27.13 8.91 4.16
N HIS A 901 -26.85 9.99 3.43
CA HIS A 901 -26.62 9.92 1.99
C HIS A 901 -25.40 9.03 1.67
N LYS A 902 -24.26 9.24 2.34
CA LYS A 902 -23.05 8.42 2.16
C LYS A 902 -23.28 6.96 2.52
N LEU A 903 -24.00 6.67 3.61
CA LEU A 903 -24.39 5.30 3.98
C LEU A 903 -25.30 4.65 2.92
N LYS A 904 -26.26 5.39 2.36
CA LYS A 904 -27.13 4.91 1.26
C LYS A 904 -26.35 4.65 -0.02
N VAL A 905 -25.35 5.47 -0.34
CA VAL A 905 -24.45 5.25 -1.48
C VAL A 905 -23.63 3.98 -1.24
N LEU A 906 -23.03 3.83 -0.06
CA LEU A 906 -22.28 2.63 0.33
C LEU A 906 -23.15 1.38 0.20
N HIS A 907 -24.37 1.41 0.74
CA HIS A 907 -25.36 0.34 0.60
C HIS A 907 -25.70 0.04 -0.86
N LYS A 908 -25.95 1.04 -1.69
CA LYS A 908 -26.27 0.86 -3.12
C LYS A 908 -25.15 0.15 -3.87
N GLU A 909 -23.90 0.52 -3.62
CA GLU A 909 -22.73 -0.17 -4.16
C GLU A 909 -22.69 -1.64 -3.72
N ARG A 910 -22.97 -1.92 -2.44
CA ARG A 910 -23.01 -3.29 -1.88
C ARG A 910 -24.13 -4.13 -2.42
N PHE A 911 -25.31 -3.54 -2.53
CA PHE A 911 -26.49 -4.20 -3.03
C PHE A 911 -26.32 -4.58 -4.50
N LYS A 912 -25.70 -3.72 -5.33
CA LYS A 912 -25.36 -4.05 -6.72
C LYS A 912 -24.46 -5.30 -6.80
N SER A 913 -23.45 -5.38 -5.93
CA SER A 913 -22.54 -6.54 -5.85
C SER A 913 -23.27 -7.81 -5.40
N LEU A 914 -24.07 -7.74 -4.33
CA LEU A 914 -24.90 -8.85 -3.85
C LEU A 914 -25.86 -9.34 -4.93
N GLN A 915 -26.55 -8.42 -5.62
CA GLN A 915 -27.46 -8.75 -6.72
C GLN A 915 -26.71 -9.39 -7.89
N GLY A 916 -25.52 -8.91 -8.25
CA GLY A 916 -24.68 -9.50 -9.31
C GLY A 916 -24.11 -10.88 -8.98
N LYS A 917 -24.09 -11.28 -7.70
CA LYS A 917 -23.75 -12.65 -7.26
C LYS A 917 -24.98 -13.57 -7.26
N LEU A 918 -26.16 -13.04 -6.92
CA LEU A 918 -27.39 -13.84 -6.84
C LEU A 918 -28.13 -13.97 -8.18
N MET A 919 -28.03 -12.96 -9.05
CA MET A 919 -28.81 -12.82 -10.29
C MET A 919 -27.92 -12.49 -11.49
N THR A 920 -28.33 -12.92 -12.68
CA THR A 920 -27.73 -12.54 -13.96
C THR A 920 -28.35 -11.23 -14.48
N PRO A 921 -27.70 -10.54 -15.44
CA PRO A 921 -28.28 -9.35 -16.09
C PRO A 921 -29.63 -9.61 -16.78
N ARG A 922 -29.93 -10.88 -17.11
CA ARG A 922 -31.19 -11.31 -17.72
C ARG A 922 -32.27 -11.69 -16.69
N GLY A 923 -32.03 -11.47 -15.39
CA GLY A 923 -32.97 -11.77 -14.32
C GLY A 923 -33.11 -13.25 -13.96
N THR A 924 -32.18 -14.10 -14.41
CA THR A 924 -32.13 -15.52 -13.98
C THR A 924 -31.29 -15.64 -12.72
N SER A 925 -31.58 -16.63 -11.87
CA SER A 925 -30.77 -16.86 -10.68
C SER A 925 -29.38 -17.37 -11.07
N LYS A 926 -28.36 -16.57 -10.79
CA LYS A 926 -26.96 -16.96 -10.92
C LYS A 926 -26.59 -17.97 -9.84
N MET A 927 -27.16 -17.85 -8.66
CA MET A 927 -27.00 -18.83 -7.57
C MET A 927 -27.49 -20.23 -7.96
N TRP A 928 -28.63 -20.37 -8.66
CA TRP A 928 -29.06 -21.69 -9.17
C TRP A 928 -28.10 -22.24 -10.22
N GLN A 929 -27.55 -21.39 -11.09
CA GLN A 929 -26.54 -21.80 -12.06
C GLN A 929 -25.28 -22.30 -11.35
N LEU A 930 -24.77 -21.55 -10.37
CA LEU A 930 -23.62 -21.93 -9.54
C LEU A 930 -23.88 -23.23 -8.78
N LEU A 931 -25.05 -23.39 -8.14
CA LEU A 931 -25.39 -24.64 -7.47
C LEU A 931 -25.37 -25.84 -8.42
N VAL A 932 -26.03 -25.75 -9.59
CA VAL A 932 -26.03 -26.85 -10.57
C VAL A 932 -24.62 -27.17 -11.03
N GLN A 933 -23.79 -26.15 -11.18
CA GLN A 933 -22.39 -26.30 -11.57
C GLN A 933 -21.56 -26.96 -10.45
N GLN A 934 -21.82 -26.63 -9.20
CA GLN A 934 -21.07 -27.14 -8.04
C GLN A 934 -21.37 -28.61 -7.86
N ILE A 935 -22.64 -28.96 -8.05
CA ILE A 935 -23.10 -30.34 -8.04
C ILE A 935 -22.49 -31.11 -9.23
N LYS A 936 -22.39 -30.52 -10.45
CA LYS A 936 -21.67 -31.13 -11.59
C LYS A 936 -20.21 -31.41 -11.25
N LEU A 937 -19.52 -30.43 -10.68
CA LEU A 937 -18.12 -30.52 -10.25
C LEU A 937 -17.92 -31.67 -9.25
N ILE A 938 -18.69 -31.68 -8.16
CA ILE A 938 -18.64 -32.72 -7.12
C ILE A 938 -18.94 -34.10 -7.73
N SER A 939 -19.83 -34.19 -8.72
CA SER A 939 -20.17 -35.47 -9.35
C SER A 939 -19.07 -36.07 -10.25
N LYS A 940 -18.17 -35.25 -10.81
CA LYS A 940 -17.20 -35.63 -11.86
C LYS A 940 -15.75 -35.72 -11.40
N ILE A 941 -15.31 -34.89 -10.45
CA ILE A 941 -13.87 -34.78 -10.09
C ILE A 941 -13.29 -36.12 -9.62
N ARG A 942 -14.07 -36.91 -8.85
CA ARG A 942 -13.59 -38.18 -8.32
C ARG A 942 -13.18 -39.17 -9.42
N ASP A 943 -13.80 -39.06 -10.59
CA ASP A 943 -13.56 -39.96 -11.72
C ASP A 943 -12.31 -39.55 -12.53
N HIS A 944 -11.70 -38.38 -12.25
CA HIS A 944 -10.55 -37.82 -12.96
C HIS A 944 -9.32 -37.70 -12.06
N ARG A 945 -8.55 -38.79 -11.95
CA ARG A 945 -7.38 -38.91 -11.05
C ARG A 945 -6.37 -37.75 -11.18
N GLN A 946 -6.08 -37.31 -12.41
CA GLN A 946 -5.12 -36.23 -12.67
C GLN A 946 -5.57 -34.87 -12.10
N LEU A 947 -6.87 -34.57 -12.17
CA LEU A 947 -7.43 -33.29 -11.70
C LEU A 947 -7.54 -33.25 -10.18
N LYS A 948 -7.76 -34.42 -9.56
CA LYS A 948 -7.68 -34.59 -8.11
C LYS A 948 -6.24 -34.33 -7.61
N ASP A 949 -5.24 -34.94 -8.26
CA ASP A 949 -3.84 -34.76 -7.87
C ASP A 949 -3.42 -33.28 -7.97
N MET A 950 -3.90 -32.55 -8.99
CA MET A 950 -3.66 -31.10 -9.12
C MET A 950 -4.30 -30.28 -7.99
N LEU A 951 -5.52 -30.60 -7.57
CA LEU A 951 -6.18 -29.90 -6.46
C LEU A 951 -5.48 -30.18 -5.12
N ASP A 952 -5.06 -31.43 -4.89
CA ASP A 952 -4.28 -31.84 -3.72
C ASP A 952 -2.95 -31.06 -3.66
N ASP A 953 -2.26 -30.91 -4.80
CA ASP A 953 -1.04 -30.11 -4.92
C ASP A 953 -1.28 -28.63 -4.58
N LEU A 954 -2.38 -28.02 -5.04
CA LEU A 954 -2.73 -26.63 -4.74
C LEU A 954 -2.98 -26.38 -3.24
N ILE A 955 -3.60 -27.31 -2.54
CA ILE A 955 -3.89 -27.19 -1.10
C ILE A 955 -2.61 -27.34 -0.28
N HIS A 956 -1.76 -28.28 -0.69
CA HIS A 956 -0.45 -28.43 -0.09
C HIS A 956 0.35 -27.12 -0.27
N MET A 957 0.41 -26.59 -1.49
CA MET A 957 1.05 -25.31 -1.81
C MET A 957 0.52 -24.16 -0.94
N MET A 958 -0.80 -24.01 -0.79
CA MET A 958 -1.41 -22.96 0.05
C MET A 958 -1.07 -23.11 1.55
N SER A 959 -0.67 -24.30 1.98
CA SER A 959 -0.25 -24.58 3.35
C SER A 959 1.24 -24.36 3.60
N VAL A 960 2.05 -24.23 2.55
CA VAL A 960 3.49 -23.96 2.66
C VAL A 960 3.72 -22.57 3.25
N ASN A 961 4.55 -22.49 4.28
CA ASN A 961 5.09 -21.23 4.79
C ASN A 961 6.53 -21.08 4.29
N PHE A 962 6.91 -19.90 3.81
CA PHE A 962 8.28 -19.67 3.35
C PHE A 962 9.31 -19.84 4.48
N ARG A 963 8.94 -19.47 5.72
CA ARG A 963 9.81 -19.51 6.90
C ARG A 963 9.77 -20.84 7.66
N GLU A 964 8.81 -21.72 7.39
CA GLU A 964 8.76 -23.05 8.00
C GLU A 964 9.52 -24.08 7.13
N PRO A 965 10.14 -25.09 7.76
CA PRO A 965 10.87 -26.19 7.12
C PRO A 965 10.20 -26.85 5.91
#